data_AF-A0A1V9YAH6-F1
#
_entry.id   AF-A0A1V9YAH6-F1
#
_cell.length_a   1.000
_cell.length_b   1.000
_cell.length_c   1.000
_cell.angle_alpha   90.00
_cell.angle_beta   90.00
_cell.angle_gamma   90.00
#
_symmetry.space_group_name_H-M   'P 1'
#
loop_
_entity.id
_entity.type
_entity.pdbx_description
1 polymer ?
#
loop_
_entity_poly.entity_id
_entity_poly.type
_entity_poly.pdbx_seq_one_letter_code
_entity_poly.pdbx_strand_id
1 'polypeptide(L)'
;MNSADEPAPERIFLKPNCEFRFEVQGGDDVLIRLKSGTAELFGAELAKERDYRFRKCQLAIFTWHGCELLVTGKCSVSYTSDETPMASIVNIHTQLDRIRNDAWHAKGAGPRVLITGPTDSGKSTVTRILLNYALRMGRKPTFVDLDVAHGLLSVPGTIAATPLETNCMSVEEEFVLTAPLAYFFGHTTLKDISELYKFQASELAKRVDQRLANDAEVNAAGIIVNTSGSIDNEGYQALVHCIQAFRIDLVIVLGQDRLYSELTSAVPPTTSVIKLPRSDGVVQRSNQLRHQLRMDGCHSYFYGKKIPNAAPMQSLYEYSPHVVELSFDDINIFRVHDLSVSDVMLPVGQVDDLQRLRVLPAEKTGDLAHCIAAVIHKSSVKDDDIGLDPQSLLGASAAGFVQIKAVNVQTSKITLLVPCHGPLPSKNLVVGSLKFMEGTKMPTGLPNYDLATGIVVCLLGTTLSNFGLNIQKYSFTLQAHLPDAERRPYTALWQWWLGLSCVVVGSIGDFAALSFAAQSVIMPVGSFTLVANLFFAHFWLKERLTRNDLVGTVCICVGAVVVCIFGAHESTSYTLDELIALYQRWDMVFYAVFIAAVLAAFTLLNVRSEAALQTHGADSTEYAVYRKWHPLSYAALSGVVGAQSVMFAKSTGELIKQTLGGRNQFTHGLSFVLLAALVVTITTQTHLLAMGLKHFDSLYIVPVFTCFFITFSVLGGAVYFEEFKSYSVAQAVCFPLGVLVTIGGISILARREMRQPAAKGYLLIAP
;
A
#
# COMPACT_ATOMS: atom_id res chain seq x y z
N MET A 1 4.02 37.69 -11.08
CA MET A 1 4.42 37.23 -9.73
C MET A 1 5.46 38.21 -9.22
N ASN A 2 5.22 38.81 -8.06
CA ASN A 2 6.14 39.76 -7.43
C ASN A 2 7.40 39.02 -6.96
N SER A 3 8.57 39.58 -7.30
CA SER A 3 9.92 39.05 -7.10
C SER A 3 10.45 39.22 -5.66
N ALA A 4 9.60 39.07 -4.64
CA ALA A 4 9.90 39.53 -3.28
C ALA A 4 9.89 38.44 -2.20
N ASP A 5 9.84 37.15 -2.56
CA ASP A 5 9.75 36.05 -1.57
C ASP A 5 10.57 34.80 -1.97
N GLU A 6 11.62 34.96 -2.80
CA GLU A 6 12.55 33.86 -3.04
C GLU A 6 13.49 33.69 -1.84
N PRO A 7 13.53 32.52 -1.19
CA PRO A 7 14.43 32.28 -0.07
C PRO A 7 15.88 32.51 -0.50
N ALA A 8 16.65 33.20 0.35
CA ALA A 8 18.06 33.47 0.09
C ALA A 8 18.82 32.15 -0.16
N PRO A 9 19.72 32.12 -1.16
CA PRO A 9 20.41 30.89 -1.51
C PRO A 9 21.40 30.50 -0.40
N GLU A 10 21.32 29.24 0.04
CA GLU A 10 22.20 28.63 1.03
C GLU A 10 23.49 28.16 0.38
N ARG A 11 24.64 28.43 1.02
CA ARG A 11 25.95 27.94 0.58
C ARG A 11 26.35 26.72 1.37
N ILE A 12 26.67 25.65 0.66
CA ILE A 12 27.06 24.36 1.24
C ILE A 12 28.48 24.05 0.80
N PHE A 13 29.37 23.90 1.78
CA PHE A 13 30.76 23.53 1.56
C PHE A 13 30.94 22.05 1.84
N LEU A 14 31.20 21.26 0.80
CA LEU A 14 31.49 19.84 0.92
C LEU A 14 33.00 19.62 0.97
N LYS A 15 33.45 18.87 1.98
CA LYS A 15 34.84 18.38 2.08
C LYS A 15 35.07 17.24 1.07
N PRO A 16 36.34 16.93 0.73
CA PRO A 16 36.66 15.74 -0.06
C PRO A 16 36.03 14.48 0.53
N ASN A 17 35.53 13.59 -0.34
CA ASN A 17 34.88 12.31 -0.01
C ASN A 17 33.57 12.42 0.79
N CYS A 18 32.90 13.57 0.74
CA CYS A 18 31.60 13.78 1.38
C CYS A 18 30.48 13.91 0.32
N GLU A 19 29.25 13.67 0.76
CA GLU A 19 28.05 13.94 -0.03
C GLU A 19 27.05 14.84 0.70
N PHE A 20 26.40 15.71 -0.08
CA PHE A 20 25.23 16.46 0.33
C PHE A 20 23.98 15.64 0.02
N ARG A 21 23.27 15.20 1.06
CA ARG A 21 22.00 14.47 0.95
C ARG A 21 20.85 15.44 1.14
N PHE A 22 19.88 15.39 0.23
CA PHE A 22 18.70 16.25 0.30
C PHE A 22 17.44 15.55 -0.19
N GLU A 23 16.31 15.99 0.36
CA GLU A 23 14.98 15.51 0.02
C GLU A 23 14.07 16.70 -0.31
N VAL A 24 13.34 16.57 -1.42
CA VAL A 24 12.36 17.54 -1.90
C VAL A 24 11.00 16.85 -1.92
N GLN A 25 10.07 17.30 -1.09
CA GLN A 25 8.70 16.77 -1.02
C GLN A 25 7.68 17.71 -1.69
N GLY A 26 6.51 17.16 -2.03
CA GLY A 26 5.37 17.97 -2.47
C GLY A 26 5.54 18.63 -3.84
N GLY A 27 5.22 19.93 -3.91
CA GLY A 27 5.33 20.78 -5.10
C GLY A 27 6.54 21.71 -5.10
N ASP A 28 7.41 21.58 -4.11
CA ASP A 28 8.59 22.43 -3.95
C ASP A 28 9.64 22.12 -5.04
N ASP A 29 10.36 23.15 -5.45
CA ASP A 29 11.50 23.07 -6.37
C ASP A 29 12.76 23.49 -5.62
N VAL A 30 13.85 22.73 -5.82
CA VAL A 30 15.18 23.10 -5.35
C VAL A 30 16.10 23.25 -6.55
N LEU A 31 16.80 24.39 -6.62
CA LEU A 31 17.85 24.67 -7.58
C LEU A 31 19.20 24.46 -6.90
N ILE A 32 20.07 23.65 -7.50
CA ILE A 32 21.44 23.44 -7.02
C ILE A 32 22.41 23.85 -8.10
N ARG A 33 23.37 24.71 -7.75
CA ARG A 33 24.44 25.17 -8.62
C ARG A 33 25.80 24.85 -8.04
N LEU A 34 26.69 24.28 -8.85
CA LEU A 34 28.10 24.11 -8.49
C LEU A 34 28.86 25.43 -8.70
N LYS A 35 29.42 26.02 -7.63
CA LYS A 35 30.19 27.26 -7.68
C LYS A 35 31.69 27.01 -7.89
N SER A 36 32.27 26.11 -7.11
CA SER A 36 33.69 25.80 -7.15
C SER A 36 33.95 24.31 -6.86
N GLY A 37 35.13 23.81 -7.22
CA GLY A 37 35.48 22.40 -7.08
C GLY A 37 34.86 21.48 -8.13
N THR A 38 34.67 20.21 -7.79
CA THR A 38 34.00 19.19 -8.61
C THR A 38 32.92 18.48 -7.79
N ALA A 39 31.81 18.13 -8.42
CA ALA A 39 30.73 17.39 -7.79
C ALA A 39 30.05 16.47 -8.80
N GLU A 40 29.48 15.37 -8.33
CA GLU A 40 28.76 14.42 -9.16
C GLU A 40 27.46 13.96 -8.49
N LEU A 41 26.42 13.78 -9.31
CA LEU A 41 25.17 13.15 -8.92
C LEU A 41 25.14 11.74 -9.52
N PHE A 42 25.31 10.72 -8.68
CA PHE A 42 25.34 9.31 -9.09
C PHE A 42 26.28 9.05 -10.28
N GLY A 43 27.46 9.66 -10.25
CA GLY A 43 28.51 9.54 -11.26
C GLY A 43 28.43 10.51 -12.43
N ALA A 44 27.32 11.25 -12.60
CA ALA A 44 27.21 12.32 -13.60
C ALA A 44 27.77 13.64 -13.05
N GLU A 45 28.73 14.25 -13.75
CA GLU A 45 29.40 15.47 -13.30
C GLU A 45 28.48 16.70 -13.40
N LEU A 46 28.51 17.54 -12.36
CA LEU A 46 27.83 18.84 -12.37
C LEU A 46 28.72 19.87 -13.07
N ALA A 47 28.15 20.60 -14.02
CA ALA A 47 28.79 21.74 -14.66
C ALA A 47 28.80 22.94 -13.71
N LYS A 48 29.92 23.66 -13.70
CA LYS A 48 30.05 24.90 -12.92
C LYS A 48 29.12 25.98 -13.44
N GLU A 49 28.58 26.78 -12.53
CA GLU A 49 27.66 27.89 -12.82
C GLU A 49 26.37 27.51 -13.57
N ARG A 50 26.04 26.22 -13.60
CA ARG A 50 24.76 25.72 -14.14
C ARG A 50 23.79 25.41 -12.99
N ASP A 51 22.57 25.91 -13.11
CA ASP A 51 21.46 25.53 -12.24
C ASP A 51 20.89 24.17 -12.66
N TYR A 52 20.76 23.28 -11.69
CA TYR A 52 20.07 21.99 -11.83
C TYR A 52 18.81 22.01 -10.96
N ARG A 53 17.66 21.66 -11.55
CA ARG A 53 16.39 21.67 -10.81
C ARG A 53 15.99 20.27 -10.36
N PHE A 54 15.58 20.18 -9.11
CA PHE A 54 15.15 18.96 -8.46
C PHE A 54 13.77 19.13 -7.83
N ARG A 55 12.89 18.15 -8.04
CA ARG A 55 11.51 18.09 -7.53
C ARG A 55 11.16 16.65 -7.16
N LYS A 56 10.40 16.46 -6.07
CA LYS A 56 9.87 15.14 -5.64
C LYS A 56 10.94 14.05 -5.65
N CYS A 57 12.11 14.36 -5.14
CA CYS A 57 13.26 13.48 -5.24
C CYS A 57 14.02 13.41 -3.92
N GLN A 58 14.80 12.35 -3.81
CA GLN A 58 15.76 12.18 -2.73
C GLN A 58 17.08 11.75 -3.35
N LEU A 59 18.09 12.59 -3.19
CA LEU A 59 19.33 12.52 -3.95
C LEU A 59 20.54 12.82 -3.07
N ALA A 60 21.72 12.42 -3.54
CA ALA A 60 22.99 12.69 -2.89
C ALA A 60 24.01 13.21 -3.93
N ILE A 61 24.52 14.42 -3.71
CA ILE A 61 25.59 15.00 -4.54
C ILE A 61 26.91 14.77 -3.83
N PHE A 62 27.80 14.02 -4.47
CA PHE A 62 29.08 13.61 -3.91
C PHE A 62 30.24 14.43 -4.50
N THR A 63 31.35 14.56 -3.75
CA THR A 63 32.59 15.16 -4.26
C THR A 63 33.84 14.38 -3.85
N TRP A 64 34.73 14.14 -4.81
CA TRP A 64 36.05 13.54 -4.56
C TRP A 64 37.09 14.56 -4.04
N HIS A 65 36.94 15.84 -4.36
CA HIS A 65 37.98 16.86 -4.14
C HIS A 65 37.52 18.03 -3.27
N GLY A 66 36.25 18.06 -2.89
CA GLY A 66 35.62 19.18 -2.22
C GLY A 66 35.00 20.16 -3.22
N CYS A 67 33.90 20.79 -2.82
CA CYS A 67 33.17 21.74 -3.64
C CYS A 67 32.32 22.73 -2.83
N GLU A 68 31.91 23.80 -3.50
CA GLU A 68 30.91 24.74 -3.00
C GLU A 68 29.65 24.61 -3.85
N LEU A 69 28.54 24.27 -3.20
CA LEU A 69 27.21 24.22 -3.79
C LEU A 69 26.40 25.43 -3.33
N LEU A 70 25.64 26.02 -4.24
CA LEU A 70 24.64 27.04 -3.95
C LEU A 70 23.26 26.41 -4.11
N VAL A 71 22.49 26.35 -3.03
CA VAL A 71 21.17 25.71 -2.97
C VAL A 71 20.10 26.79 -2.79
N THR A 72 19.13 26.84 -3.69
CA THR A 72 18.02 27.80 -3.65
C THR A 72 16.70 27.05 -3.63
N GLY A 73 15.78 27.41 -2.74
CA GLY A 73 14.52 26.70 -2.55
C GLY A 73 14.49 25.92 -1.23
N LYS A 74 13.42 25.16 -1.01
CA LYS A 74 13.16 24.50 0.28
C LYS A 74 13.41 22.99 0.19
N CYS A 75 14.43 22.52 0.90
CA CYS A 75 14.60 21.09 1.18
C CYS A 75 13.76 20.69 2.40
N SER A 76 13.08 19.54 2.34
CA SER A 76 12.38 18.98 3.50
C SER A 76 13.36 18.41 4.52
N VAL A 77 14.41 17.77 4.02
CA VAL A 77 15.55 17.26 4.80
C VAL A 77 16.80 17.56 3.99
N SER A 78 17.85 18.06 4.63
CA SER A 78 19.16 18.23 4.00
C SER A 78 20.30 18.16 5.02
N TYR A 79 21.36 17.41 4.71
CA TYR A 79 22.54 17.26 5.57
C TYR A 79 23.75 16.77 4.77
N THR A 80 24.95 16.91 5.34
CA THR A 80 26.19 16.37 4.75
C THR A 80 26.59 15.09 5.46
N SER A 81 27.09 14.10 4.70
CA SER A 81 27.60 12.82 5.22
C SER A 81 28.97 12.51 4.64
N ASP A 82 29.87 11.98 5.45
CA ASP A 82 31.17 11.41 5.06
C ASP A 82 31.13 9.86 5.01
N GLU A 83 30.10 9.24 5.58
CA GLU A 83 29.86 7.80 5.49
C GLU A 83 29.20 7.44 4.16
N THR A 84 30.03 7.03 3.18
CA THR A 84 29.58 6.67 1.82
C THR A 84 30.26 5.40 1.30
N PRO A 85 29.58 4.59 0.46
CA PRO A 85 30.19 3.41 -0.17
C PRO A 85 31.03 3.75 -1.41
N MET A 86 31.27 5.03 -1.70
CA MET A 86 31.86 5.48 -2.98
C MET A 86 33.25 4.94 -3.24
N ALA A 87 34.09 4.80 -2.20
CA ALA A 87 35.41 4.20 -2.32
C ALA A 87 35.35 2.73 -2.80
N SER A 88 34.38 1.96 -2.30
CA SER A 88 34.17 0.58 -2.74
C SER A 88 33.64 0.52 -4.18
N ILE A 89 32.72 1.42 -4.54
CA ILE A 89 32.14 1.49 -5.88
C ILE A 89 33.19 1.86 -6.93
N VAL A 90 34.05 2.85 -6.66
CA VAL A 90 35.11 3.25 -7.60
C VAL A 90 36.15 2.13 -7.76
N ASN A 91 36.51 1.42 -6.69
CA ASN A 91 37.42 0.28 -6.76
C ASN A 91 36.88 -0.84 -7.66
N ILE A 92 35.58 -1.16 -7.53
CA ILE A 92 34.89 -2.11 -8.41
C ILE A 92 34.95 -1.60 -9.85
N HIS A 93 34.58 -0.34 -10.09
CA HIS A 93 34.63 0.25 -11.43
C HIS A 93 36.03 0.17 -12.06
N THR A 94 37.09 0.48 -11.30
CA THR A 94 38.47 0.41 -11.79
C THR A 94 38.86 -1.01 -12.19
N GLN A 95 38.44 -2.04 -11.45
CA GLN A 95 38.67 -3.43 -11.86
C GLN A 95 37.88 -3.79 -13.11
N LEU A 96 36.60 -3.40 -13.18
CA LEU A 96 35.77 -3.64 -14.35
C LEU A 96 36.34 -2.94 -15.59
N ASP A 97 36.86 -1.72 -15.49
CA ASP A 97 37.46 -1.03 -16.63
C ASP A 97 38.77 -1.66 -17.10
N ARG A 98 39.58 -2.26 -16.20
CA ARG A 98 40.71 -3.10 -16.61
C ARG A 98 40.25 -4.29 -17.44
N ILE A 99 39.23 -5.01 -16.99
CA ILE A 99 38.66 -6.14 -17.74
C ILE A 99 38.13 -5.68 -19.12
N ARG A 100 37.47 -4.51 -19.18
CA ARG A 100 37.03 -3.92 -20.46
C ARG A 100 38.18 -3.59 -21.39
N ASN A 101 39.28 -3.04 -20.87
CA ASN A 101 40.49 -2.75 -21.65
C ASN A 101 41.09 -4.04 -22.24
N ASP A 102 41.24 -5.07 -21.42
CA ASP A 102 41.76 -6.35 -21.85
C ASP A 102 40.85 -6.99 -22.91
N ALA A 103 39.53 -6.96 -22.69
CA ALA A 103 38.54 -7.42 -23.65
C ALA A 103 38.59 -6.64 -24.98
N TRP A 104 38.76 -5.32 -24.93
CA TRP A 104 38.91 -4.49 -26.12
C TRP A 104 40.12 -4.89 -26.95
N HIS A 105 41.28 -5.05 -26.32
CA HIS A 105 42.52 -5.46 -27.00
C HIS A 105 42.46 -6.90 -27.51
N ALA A 106 41.85 -7.81 -26.75
CA ALA A 106 41.67 -9.21 -27.13
C ALA A 106 40.51 -9.44 -28.12
N LYS A 107 39.72 -8.40 -28.44
CA LYS A 107 38.43 -8.52 -29.15
C LYS A 107 37.48 -9.54 -28.48
N GLY A 108 37.55 -9.61 -27.16
CA GLY A 108 36.76 -10.50 -26.30
C GLY A 108 35.52 -9.84 -25.74
N ALA A 109 34.81 -10.58 -24.88
CA ALA A 109 33.65 -10.09 -24.14
C ALA A 109 34.09 -9.34 -22.87
N GLY A 110 33.46 -8.19 -22.63
CA GLY A 110 33.60 -7.42 -21.40
C GLY A 110 32.86 -8.06 -20.21
N PRO A 111 32.99 -7.47 -19.02
CA PRO A 111 32.43 -8.03 -17.81
C PRO A 111 30.91 -7.96 -17.79
N ARG A 112 30.26 -9.00 -17.28
CA ARG A 112 28.81 -9.09 -17.09
C ARG A 112 28.49 -9.01 -15.60
N VAL A 113 27.91 -7.89 -15.17
CA VAL A 113 27.71 -7.56 -13.75
C VAL A 113 26.23 -7.52 -13.41
N LEU A 114 25.83 -8.13 -12.29
CA LEU A 114 24.46 -8.08 -11.78
C LEU A 114 24.44 -7.48 -10.37
N ILE A 115 23.55 -6.52 -10.14
CA ILE A 115 23.34 -5.88 -8.83
C ILE A 115 22.03 -6.39 -8.22
N THR A 116 22.09 -6.89 -6.99
CA THR A 116 20.95 -7.47 -6.27
C THR A 116 20.91 -7.07 -4.79
N GLY A 117 19.78 -7.31 -4.13
CA GLY A 117 19.51 -6.96 -2.74
C GLY A 117 18.05 -6.52 -2.52
N PRO A 118 17.66 -6.27 -1.27
CA PRO A 118 16.27 -6.01 -0.91
C PRO A 118 15.75 -4.71 -1.48
N THR A 119 14.43 -4.53 -1.44
CA THR A 119 13.83 -3.23 -1.79
C THR A 119 14.47 -2.13 -0.93
N ASP A 120 14.72 -0.96 -1.54
CA ASP A 120 15.34 0.18 -0.88
C ASP A 120 16.75 -0.11 -0.32
N SER A 121 17.57 -0.90 -1.03
CA SER A 121 19.00 -1.11 -0.71
C SER A 121 19.97 -0.23 -1.51
N GLY A 122 19.47 0.54 -2.50
CA GLY A 122 20.30 1.39 -3.36
C GLY A 122 20.75 0.75 -4.68
N LYS A 123 20.13 -0.35 -5.12
CA LYS A 123 20.49 -1.07 -6.37
C LYS A 123 20.58 -0.15 -7.58
N SER A 124 19.50 0.56 -7.89
CA SER A 124 19.41 1.49 -9.03
C SER A 124 20.48 2.59 -8.96
N THR A 125 20.80 3.06 -7.75
CA THR A 125 21.84 4.08 -7.51
C THR A 125 23.23 3.56 -7.84
N VAL A 126 23.59 2.38 -7.32
CA VAL A 126 24.89 1.73 -7.61
C VAL A 126 25.01 1.41 -9.10
N THR A 127 23.94 0.88 -9.72
CA THR A 127 23.88 0.63 -11.16
C THR A 127 24.14 1.91 -11.96
N ARG A 128 23.49 3.03 -11.61
CA ARG A 128 23.67 4.32 -12.28
C ARG A 128 25.10 4.85 -12.14
N ILE A 129 25.72 4.75 -10.96
CA ILE A 129 27.12 5.16 -10.76
C ILE A 129 28.07 4.37 -11.65
N LEU A 130 27.96 3.03 -11.64
CA LEU A 130 28.83 2.17 -12.44
C LEU A 130 28.68 2.39 -13.95
N LEU A 131 27.45 2.63 -14.42
CA LEU A 131 27.16 2.99 -15.81
C LEU A 131 27.79 4.35 -16.16
N ASN A 132 27.53 5.38 -15.37
CA ASN A 132 28.07 6.73 -15.63
C ASN A 132 29.60 6.76 -15.60
N TYR A 133 30.25 6.02 -14.69
CA TYR A 133 31.70 5.90 -14.70
C TYR A 133 32.23 5.22 -15.96
N ALA A 134 31.57 4.17 -16.45
CA ALA A 134 31.95 3.54 -17.72
C ALA A 134 31.76 4.51 -18.92
N LEU A 135 30.67 5.29 -18.93
CA LEU A 135 30.43 6.31 -19.95
C LEU A 135 31.47 7.44 -19.92
N ARG A 136 31.94 7.85 -18.74
CA ARG A 136 33.03 8.82 -18.56
C ARG A 136 34.37 8.31 -19.09
N MET A 137 34.59 6.99 -19.06
CA MET A 137 35.75 6.34 -19.67
C MET A 137 35.58 6.10 -21.19
N GLY A 138 34.51 6.62 -21.81
CA GLY A 138 34.22 6.46 -23.23
C GLY A 138 33.76 5.05 -23.62
N ARG A 139 33.31 4.24 -22.66
CA ARG A 139 32.76 2.90 -22.91
C ARG A 139 31.29 2.97 -23.32
N LYS A 140 30.81 1.90 -23.94
CA LYS A 140 29.40 1.74 -24.33
C LYS A 140 28.74 0.54 -23.63
N PRO A 141 28.61 0.55 -22.29
CA PRO A 141 28.04 -0.59 -21.57
C PRO A 141 26.58 -0.79 -21.95
N THR A 142 26.14 -2.05 -22.03
CA THR A 142 24.71 -2.36 -22.14
C THR A 142 24.08 -2.34 -20.77
N PHE A 143 23.12 -1.44 -20.55
CA PHE A 143 22.29 -1.45 -19.36
C PHE A 143 21.11 -2.41 -19.58
N VAL A 144 20.96 -3.38 -18.68
CA VAL A 144 19.81 -4.28 -18.61
C VAL A 144 19.05 -3.97 -17.33
N ASP A 145 17.76 -3.71 -17.44
CA ASP A 145 16.89 -3.45 -16.30
C ASP A 145 15.80 -4.52 -16.21
N LEU A 146 15.85 -5.28 -15.12
CA LEU A 146 14.91 -6.36 -14.83
C LEU A 146 13.94 -5.99 -13.69
N ASP A 147 13.96 -4.74 -13.21
CA ASP A 147 12.98 -4.28 -12.22
C ASP A 147 11.65 -3.91 -12.89
N VAL A 148 10.70 -4.83 -12.88
CA VAL A 148 9.35 -4.60 -13.44
C VAL A 148 8.52 -3.61 -12.64
N ALA A 149 8.84 -3.33 -11.38
CA ALA A 149 8.06 -2.39 -10.56
C ALA A 149 8.54 -0.95 -10.76
N HIS A 150 9.85 -0.74 -10.84
CA HIS A 150 10.49 0.57 -10.84
C HIS A 150 11.61 0.70 -11.88
N GLY A 151 11.45 0.05 -13.03
CA GLY A 151 12.41 0.11 -14.13
C GLY A 151 12.68 1.54 -14.62
N LEU A 152 13.92 1.78 -15.04
CA LEU A 152 14.46 3.07 -15.47
C LEU A 152 14.40 3.27 -16.99
N LEU A 153 14.19 2.20 -17.75
CA LEU A 153 14.33 2.21 -19.21
C LEU A 153 13.02 2.40 -19.98
N SER A 154 11.87 2.12 -19.35
CA SER A 154 10.56 2.15 -20.03
C SER A 154 9.43 2.31 -19.00
N VAL A 155 8.18 2.16 -19.43
CA VAL A 155 7.02 2.14 -18.53
C VAL A 155 7.15 1.00 -17.50
N PRO A 156 6.55 1.13 -16.30
CA PRO A 156 6.47 0.03 -15.35
C PRO A 156 5.84 -1.24 -15.98
N GLY A 157 6.16 -2.39 -15.41
CA GLY A 157 5.76 -3.69 -15.94
C GLY A 157 6.59 -4.13 -17.14
N THR A 158 7.81 -3.64 -17.30
CA THR A 158 8.70 -4.01 -18.40
C THR A 158 10.03 -4.52 -17.88
N ILE A 159 10.64 -5.42 -18.65
CA ILE A 159 12.08 -5.66 -18.59
C ILE A 159 12.69 -5.13 -19.89
N ALA A 160 13.85 -4.50 -19.81
CA ALA A 160 14.40 -3.80 -20.96
C ALA A 160 15.93 -3.80 -20.98
N ALA A 161 16.50 -3.55 -22.16
CA ALA A 161 17.94 -3.35 -22.31
C ALA A 161 18.26 -2.30 -23.37
N THR A 162 19.36 -1.57 -23.18
CA THR A 162 19.87 -0.61 -24.15
C THR A 162 21.38 -0.39 -23.98
N PRO A 163 22.16 -0.39 -25.07
CA PRO A 163 23.52 0.15 -25.05
C PRO A 163 23.48 1.65 -24.73
N LEU A 164 24.27 2.08 -23.75
CA LEU A 164 24.39 3.49 -23.43
C LEU A 164 25.63 4.08 -24.09
N GLU A 165 25.51 5.33 -24.52
CA GLU A 165 26.61 6.15 -25.02
C GLU A 165 26.75 7.41 -24.16
N THR A 166 27.84 8.17 -24.34
CA THR A 166 28.17 9.33 -23.49
C THR A 166 27.06 10.41 -23.50
N ASN A 167 26.32 10.53 -24.60
CA ASN A 167 25.17 11.44 -24.73
C ASN A 167 23.94 11.04 -23.88
N CYS A 168 23.91 9.81 -23.36
CA CYS A 168 22.84 9.36 -22.46
C CYS A 168 22.99 9.93 -21.04
N MET A 169 24.16 10.46 -20.67
CA MET A 169 24.39 10.98 -19.31
C MET A 169 23.61 12.26 -19.06
N SER A 170 22.85 12.27 -17.97
CA SER A 170 22.14 13.45 -17.48
C SER A 170 22.20 13.53 -15.95
N VAL A 171 22.22 14.76 -15.45
CA VAL A 171 22.08 15.04 -14.01
C VAL A 171 20.60 15.09 -13.63
N GLU A 172 19.77 15.73 -14.45
CA GLU A 172 18.35 15.96 -14.15
C GLU A 172 17.47 14.74 -14.52
N GLU A 173 17.91 13.96 -15.50
CA GLU A 173 17.24 12.72 -15.91
C GLU A 173 18.09 11.51 -15.54
N GLU A 174 17.45 10.34 -15.44
CA GLU A 174 18.16 9.08 -15.22
C GLU A 174 19.12 8.77 -16.37
N PHE A 175 18.58 8.66 -17.59
CA PHE A 175 19.32 8.54 -18.85
C PHE A 175 18.50 9.14 -20.01
N VAL A 176 19.16 9.78 -20.97
CA VAL A 176 18.52 10.19 -22.23
C VAL A 176 18.54 9.00 -23.19
N LEU A 177 17.37 8.40 -23.44
CA LEU A 177 17.23 7.14 -24.18
C LEU A 177 16.75 7.40 -25.62
N THR A 178 17.29 6.63 -26.58
CA THR A 178 16.95 6.76 -28.00
C THR A 178 16.07 5.62 -28.52
N ALA A 179 16.26 4.38 -28.05
CA ALA A 179 15.39 3.23 -28.36
C ALA A 179 15.72 1.98 -27.50
N PRO A 180 15.18 1.84 -26.28
CA PRO A 180 15.40 0.63 -25.49
C PRO A 180 14.63 -0.56 -26.07
N LEU A 181 15.24 -1.75 -26.06
CA LEU A 181 14.55 -3.01 -26.33
C LEU A 181 13.75 -3.38 -25.09
N ALA A 182 12.42 -3.40 -25.19
CA ALA A 182 11.53 -3.67 -24.05
C ALA A 182 10.62 -4.88 -24.31
N TYR A 183 10.49 -5.72 -23.28
CA TYR A 183 9.49 -6.78 -23.19
C TYR A 183 8.46 -6.39 -22.13
N PHE A 184 7.18 -6.57 -22.46
CA PHE A 184 6.10 -6.21 -21.55
C PHE A 184 5.72 -7.41 -20.70
N PHE A 185 6.09 -7.35 -19.43
CA PHE A 185 5.65 -8.28 -18.41
C PHE A 185 4.24 -7.96 -17.92
N GLY A 186 3.86 -6.67 -17.93
CA GLY A 186 2.50 -6.20 -17.66
C GLY A 186 2.06 -6.19 -16.21
N HIS A 187 2.88 -6.71 -15.29
CA HIS A 187 2.63 -6.79 -13.86
C HIS A 187 3.73 -6.07 -13.05
N THR A 188 3.42 -5.66 -11.83
CA THR A 188 4.39 -4.99 -10.94
C THR A 188 5.04 -5.95 -9.94
N THR A 189 4.59 -7.20 -9.91
CA THR A 189 5.03 -8.25 -8.98
C THR A 189 5.24 -9.54 -9.76
N LEU A 190 6.19 -10.37 -9.32
CA LEU A 190 6.46 -11.67 -9.94
C LEU A 190 5.47 -12.77 -9.50
N LYS A 191 4.68 -12.51 -8.45
CA LYS A 191 3.70 -13.45 -7.89
C LYS A 191 2.75 -13.98 -8.97
N ASP A 192 2.52 -15.28 -8.94
CA ASP A 192 1.57 -16.03 -9.78
C ASP A 192 1.92 -16.09 -11.28
N ILE A 193 2.96 -15.41 -11.76
CA ILE A 193 3.36 -15.39 -13.18
C ILE A 193 4.89 -15.31 -13.38
N SER A 194 5.64 -15.86 -12.43
CA SER A 194 7.12 -15.81 -12.41
C SER A 194 7.76 -16.52 -13.61
N GLU A 195 7.09 -17.51 -14.21
CA GLU A 195 7.59 -18.19 -15.41
C GLU A 195 7.63 -17.28 -16.64
N LEU A 196 6.67 -16.35 -16.79
CA LEU A 196 6.72 -15.37 -17.86
C LEU A 196 7.95 -14.46 -17.72
N TYR A 197 8.24 -14.04 -16.49
CA TYR A 197 9.41 -13.22 -16.19
C TYR A 197 10.71 -13.96 -16.56
N LYS A 198 10.86 -15.24 -16.16
CA LYS A 198 12.02 -16.08 -16.51
C LYS A 198 12.14 -16.26 -18.02
N PHE A 199 11.03 -16.54 -18.70
CA PHE A 199 10.99 -16.69 -20.15
C PHE A 199 11.43 -15.42 -20.87
N GLN A 200 10.84 -14.28 -20.53
CA GLN A 200 11.19 -12.98 -21.13
C GLN A 200 12.64 -12.57 -20.80
N ALA A 201 13.14 -12.86 -19.60
CA ALA A 201 14.53 -12.62 -19.23
C ALA A 201 15.50 -13.43 -20.12
N SER A 202 15.18 -14.70 -20.41
CA SER A 202 15.95 -15.52 -21.34
C SER A 202 15.92 -14.96 -22.77
N GLU A 203 14.76 -14.51 -23.25
CA GLU A 203 14.65 -13.88 -24.57
C GLU A 203 15.44 -12.58 -24.66
N LEU A 204 15.34 -11.73 -23.63
CA LEU A 204 16.12 -10.49 -23.54
C LEU A 204 17.63 -10.78 -23.54
N ALA A 205 18.09 -11.78 -22.77
CA ALA A 205 19.48 -12.19 -22.74
C ALA A 205 19.99 -12.61 -24.13
N LYS A 206 19.21 -13.40 -24.88
CA LYS A 206 19.55 -13.79 -26.27
C LYS A 206 19.70 -12.56 -27.18
N ARG A 207 18.81 -11.58 -27.08
CA ARG A 207 18.89 -10.36 -27.89
C ARG A 207 20.06 -9.46 -27.50
N VAL A 208 20.39 -9.39 -26.21
CA VAL A 208 21.58 -8.71 -25.71
C VAL A 208 22.84 -9.39 -26.27
N ASP A 209 22.93 -10.72 -26.22
CA ASP A 209 24.05 -11.47 -26.78
C ASP A 209 24.22 -11.24 -28.30
N GLN A 210 23.11 -11.18 -29.05
CA GLN A 210 23.14 -10.83 -30.47
C GLN A 210 23.66 -9.40 -30.70
N ARG A 211 23.24 -8.44 -29.86
CA ARG A 211 23.74 -7.06 -29.95
C ARG A 211 25.24 -6.98 -29.68
N LEU A 212 25.71 -7.67 -28.64
CA LEU A 212 27.13 -7.73 -28.29
C LEU A 212 27.95 -8.39 -29.42
N ALA A 213 27.47 -9.49 -30.00
CA ALA A 213 28.17 -10.15 -31.10
C ALA A 213 28.33 -9.28 -32.36
N ASN A 214 27.42 -8.33 -32.58
CA ASN A 214 27.41 -7.45 -33.74
C ASN A 214 28.17 -6.13 -33.54
N ASP A 215 28.58 -5.81 -32.32
CA ASP A 215 29.17 -4.52 -31.97
C ASP A 215 30.34 -4.71 -30.99
N ALA A 216 31.57 -4.67 -31.51
CA ALA A 216 32.77 -4.98 -30.75
C ALA A 216 33.03 -3.99 -29.59
N GLU A 217 32.64 -2.72 -29.72
CA GLU A 217 32.74 -1.72 -28.65
C GLU A 217 31.80 -2.05 -27.50
N VAL A 218 30.54 -2.35 -27.83
CA VAL A 218 29.54 -2.74 -26.83
C VAL A 218 29.90 -4.09 -26.21
N ASN A 219 30.43 -5.04 -26.99
CA ASN A 219 30.91 -6.33 -26.49
C ASN A 219 32.00 -6.17 -25.44
N ALA A 220 33.04 -5.40 -25.74
CA ALA A 220 34.16 -5.17 -24.84
C ALA A 220 33.76 -4.35 -23.60
N ALA A 221 32.74 -3.48 -23.72
CA ALA A 221 32.22 -2.72 -22.59
C ALA A 221 31.41 -3.57 -21.59
N GLY A 222 30.82 -4.67 -22.05
CA GLY A 222 30.07 -5.62 -21.24
C GLY A 222 28.67 -5.14 -20.86
N ILE A 223 28.07 -5.78 -19.86
CA ILE A 223 26.69 -5.50 -19.43
C ILE A 223 26.62 -5.21 -17.93
N ILE A 224 25.68 -4.36 -17.53
CA ILE A 224 25.34 -4.10 -16.13
C ILE A 224 23.84 -4.33 -15.97
N VAL A 225 23.46 -5.22 -15.05
CA VAL A 225 22.09 -5.69 -14.84
C VAL A 225 21.55 -5.20 -13.50
N ASN A 226 20.46 -4.44 -13.53
CA ASN A 226 19.66 -4.09 -12.35
C ASN A 226 18.53 -5.12 -12.14
N THR A 227 18.22 -5.43 -10.89
CA THR A 227 17.19 -6.44 -10.54
C THR A 227 16.12 -5.88 -9.61
N SER A 228 14.96 -6.55 -9.58
CA SER A 228 13.88 -6.23 -8.64
C SER A 228 14.31 -6.48 -7.18
N GLY A 229 13.63 -5.84 -6.23
CA GLY A 229 13.88 -6.06 -4.80
C GLY A 229 13.17 -7.27 -4.19
N SER A 230 12.52 -8.13 -5.00
CA SER A 230 11.81 -9.31 -4.50
C SER A 230 12.79 -10.45 -4.20
N ILE A 231 12.91 -10.82 -2.93
CA ILE A 231 13.79 -11.91 -2.45
C ILE A 231 12.96 -12.95 -1.69
N ASP A 232 11.68 -13.04 -2.00
CA ASP A 232 10.87 -14.20 -1.69
C ASP A 232 11.34 -15.41 -2.51
N ASN A 233 10.78 -16.60 -2.24
CA ASN A 233 11.23 -17.83 -2.89
C ASN A 233 11.16 -17.73 -4.43
N GLU A 234 10.07 -17.18 -4.97
CA GLU A 234 9.92 -16.95 -6.41
C GLU A 234 10.92 -15.91 -6.94
N GLY A 235 11.10 -14.79 -6.23
CA GLY A 235 12.07 -13.76 -6.59
C GLY A 235 13.51 -14.27 -6.59
N TYR A 236 13.87 -15.12 -5.61
CA TYR A 236 15.18 -15.77 -5.54
C TYR A 236 15.41 -16.73 -6.71
N GLN A 237 14.42 -17.57 -7.05
CA GLN A 237 14.52 -18.46 -8.22
C GLN A 237 14.64 -17.67 -9.53
N ALA A 238 13.86 -16.59 -9.68
CA ALA A 238 13.96 -15.70 -10.82
C ALA A 238 15.34 -15.01 -10.91
N LEU A 239 15.92 -14.63 -9.77
CA LEU A 239 17.27 -14.05 -9.68
C LEU A 239 18.35 -15.05 -10.14
N VAL A 240 18.31 -16.29 -9.63
CA VAL A 240 19.25 -17.35 -10.05
C VAL A 240 19.11 -17.64 -11.54
N HIS A 241 17.88 -17.70 -12.05
CA HIS A 241 17.62 -17.84 -13.49
C HIS A 241 18.24 -16.70 -14.30
N CYS A 242 18.11 -15.45 -13.85
CA CYS A 242 18.72 -14.30 -14.53
C CYS A 242 20.26 -14.37 -14.53
N ILE A 243 20.88 -14.80 -13.43
CA ILE A 243 22.35 -14.98 -13.35
C ILE A 243 22.83 -15.95 -14.42
N GLN A 244 22.11 -17.07 -14.60
CA GLN A 244 22.43 -18.07 -15.61
C GLN A 244 22.14 -17.57 -17.03
N ALA A 245 20.94 -17.03 -17.29
CA ALA A 245 20.50 -16.58 -18.60
C ALA A 245 21.42 -15.49 -19.18
N PHE A 246 21.84 -14.53 -18.36
CA PHE A 246 22.73 -13.44 -18.77
C PHE A 246 24.22 -13.81 -18.71
N ARG A 247 24.58 -15.01 -18.21
CA ARG A 247 25.97 -15.47 -18.02
C ARG A 247 26.80 -14.48 -17.20
N ILE A 248 26.33 -14.17 -16.00
CA ILE A 248 26.93 -13.16 -15.12
C ILE A 248 28.27 -13.63 -14.55
N ASP A 249 29.28 -12.76 -14.64
CA ASP A 249 30.64 -12.97 -14.10
C ASP A 249 30.76 -12.46 -12.65
N LEU A 250 30.06 -11.37 -12.33
CA LEU A 250 30.11 -10.71 -11.02
C LEU A 250 28.70 -10.39 -10.50
N VAL A 251 28.37 -10.89 -9.31
CA VAL A 251 27.15 -10.56 -8.56
C VAL A 251 27.50 -9.64 -7.39
N ILE A 252 26.86 -8.49 -7.32
CA ILE A 252 27.02 -7.50 -6.25
C ILE A 252 25.78 -7.52 -5.36
N VAL A 253 25.92 -7.97 -4.12
CA VAL A 253 24.84 -8.06 -3.13
C VAL A 253 24.87 -6.86 -2.19
N LEU A 254 23.80 -6.05 -2.17
CA LEU A 254 23.68 -4.87 -1.32
C LEU A 254 23.01 -5.20 0.02
N GLY A 255 23.76 -5.05 1.12
CA GLY A 255 23.21 -4.92 2.47
C GLY A 255 22.45 -6.13 3.04
N GLN A 256 22.69 -7.35 2.54
CA GLN A 256 21.97 -8.55 3.02
C GLN A 256 22.86 -9.80 3.07
N ASP A 257 23.22 -10.23 4.28
CA ASP A 257 24.11 -11.38 4.53
C ASP A 257 23.51 -12.72 4.10
N ARG A 258 22.23 -12.94 4.38
CA ARG A 258 21.55 -14.18 4.03
C ARG A 258 21.57 -14.43 2.52
N LEU A 259 21.18 -13.42 1.74
CA LEU A 259 21.16 -13.50 0.28
C LEU A 259 22.58 -13.70 -0.28
N TYR A 260 23.57 -13.03 0.30
CA TYR A 260 24.97 -13.24 -0.06
C TYR A 260 25.42 -14.69 0.14
N SER A 261 25.12 -15.29 1.30
CA SER A 261 25.47 -16.68 1.60
C SER A 261 24.73 -17.66 0.67
N GLU A 262 23.43 -17.46 0.45
CA GLU A 262 22.62 -18.31 -0.42
C GLU A 262 23.14 -18.27 -1.87
N LEU A 263 23.38 -17.08 -2.42
CA LEU A 263 23.92 -16.93 -3.79
C LEU A 263 25.32 -17.50 -3.93
N THR A 264 26.20 -17.28 -2.95
CA THR A 264 27.57 -17.84 -2.97
C THR A 264 27.56 -19.36 -3.05
N SER A 265 26.56 -20.00 -2.44
CA SER A 265 26.38 -21.46 -2.51
C SER A 265 25.69 -21.94 -3.79
N ALA A 266 24.85 -21.11 -4.41
CA ALA A 266 24.00 -21.51 -5.53
C ALA A 266 24.60 -21.21 -6.92
N VAL A 267 25.47 -20.20 -7.04
CA VAL A 267 26.09 -19.84 -8.32
C VAL A 267 27.32 -20.71 -8.64
N PRO A 268 27.67 -20.89 -9.93
CA PRO A 268 28.87 -21.61 -10.32
C PRO A 268 30.15 -20.96 -9.75
N PRO A 269 31.23 -21.72 -9.52
CA PRO A 269 32.50 -21.20 -8.98
C PRO A 269 33.19 -20.19 -9.91
N THR A 270 32.76 -20.11 -11.18
CA THR A 270 33.24 -19.11 -12.15
C THR A 270 32.64 -17.72 -11.91
N THR A 271 31.52 -17.63 -11.19
CA THR A 271 30.82 -16.37 -10.90
C THR A 271 31.29 -15.84 -9.54
N SER A 272 31.88 -14.64 -9.53
CA SER A 272 32.29 -13.99 -8.29
C SER A 272 31.09 -13.34 -7.61
N VAL A 273 30.92 -13.57 -6.30
CA VAL A 273 29.88 -12.92 -5.50
C VAL A 273 30.55 -12.01 -4.49
N ILE A 274 30.22 -10.71 -4.53
CA ILE A 274 30.74 -9.71 -3.59
C ILE A 274 29.60 -9.06 -2.82
N LYS A 275 29.90 -8.60 -1.60
CA LYS A 275 28.98 -7.85 -0.76
C LYS A 275 29.40 -6.39 -0.70
N LEU A 276 28.43 -5.48 -0.84
CA LEU A 276 28.60 -4.06 -0.54
C LEU A 276 27.67 -3.63 0.60
N PRO A 277 28.12 -2.71 1.47
CA PRO A 277 27.24 -2.10 2.46
C PRO A 277 26.16 -1.27 1.76
N ARG A 278 24.97 -1.24 2.35
CA ARG A 278 23.92 -0.30 1.96
C ARG A 278 24.37 1.11 2.38
N SER A 279 24.10 2.12 1.56
CA SER A 279 24.26 3.52 1.97
C SER A 279 23.15 3.92 2.94
N ASP A 280 23.51 4.58 4.04
CA ASP A 280 22.56 5.14 5.01
C ASP A 280 21.71 6.28 4.42
N GLY A 281 22.11 6.82 3.27
CA GLY A 281 21.31 7.79 2.51
C GLY A 281 20.09 7.17 1.85
N VAL A 282 19.97 5.84 1.80
CA VAL A 282 18.83 5.16 1.18
C VAL A 282 17.67 5.10 2.18
N VAL A 283 16.54 5.72 1.85
CA VAL A 283 15.33 5.71 2.68
C VAL A 283 14.33 4.67 2.18
N GLN A 284 13.58 4.11 3.13
CA GLN A 284 12.49 3.19 2.84
C GLN A 284 11.29 3.92 2.25
N ARG A 285 10.75 3.38 1.15
CA ARG A 285 9.63 3.99 0.42
C ARG A 285 8.33 3.30 0.78
N SER A 286 7.31 4.07 1.15
CA SER A 286 5.95 3.56 1.36
C SER A 286 5.35 2.99 0.07
N ASN A 287 4.36 2.11 0.21
CA ASN A 287 3.65 1.54 -0.94
C ASN A 287 2.95 2.62 -1.78
N GLN A 288 2.46 3.69 -1.13
CA GLN A 288 1.85 4.84 -1.80
C GLN A 288 2.87 5.60 -2.64
N LEU A 289 4.06 5.90 -2.10
CA LEU A 289 5.12 6.56 -2.84
C LEU A 289 5.57 5.69 -4.03
N ARG A 290 5.69 4.38 -3.85
CA ARG A 290 6.00 3.45 -4.94
C ARG A 290 4.93 3.46 -6.03
N HIS A 291 3.65 3.45 -5.64
CA HIS A 291 2.56 3.58 -6.60
C HIS A 291 2.64 4.90 -7.36
N GLN A 292 2.87 6.01 -6.66
CA GLN A 292 3.00 7.33 -7.28
C GLN A 292 4.17 7.38 -8.27
N LEU A 293 5.35 6.89 -7.90
CA LEU A 293 6.52 6.84 -8.79
C LEU A 293 6.25 6.02 -10.07
N ARG A 294 5.45 4.95 -9.98
CA ARG A 294 5.01 4.20 -11.17
C ARG A 294 4.11 5.03 -12.07
N MET A 295 3.16 5.76 -11.48
CA MET A 295 2.27 6.64 -12.23
C MET A 295 3.05 7.79 -12.89
N ASP A 296 4.03 8.35 -12.18
CA ASP A 296 4.94 9.38 -12.70
C ASP A 296 5.81 8.82 -13.84
N GLY A 297 6.23 7.56 -13.77
CA GLY A 297 6.91 6.85 -14.87
C GLY A 297 6.04 6.69 -16.12
N CYS A 298 4.79 6.23 -15.95
CA CYS A 298 3.82 6.18 -17.06
C CYS A 298 3.57 7.57 -17.66
N HIS A 299 3.40 8.59 -16.80
CA HIS A 299 3.19 9.96 -17.25
C HIS A 299 4.40 10.49 -18.04
N SER A 300 5.61 10.26 -17.55
CA SER A 300 6.84 10.70 -18.21
C SER A 300 7.01 10.07 -19.59
N TYR A 301 6.55 8.82 -19.78
CA TYR A 301 6.56 8.16 -21.09
C TYR A 301 5.66 8.87 -22.12
N PHE A 302 4.44 9.26 -21.74
CA PHE A 302 3.49 9.87 -22.68
C PHE A 302 3.66 11.38 -22.86
N TYR A 303 4.03 12.10 -21.80
CA TYR A 303 4.03 13.58 -21.78
C TYR A 303 5.43 14.18 -21.62
N GLY A 304 6.44 13.37 -21.36
CA GLY A 304 7.78 13.85 -21.02
C GLY A 304 7.85 14.46 -19.62
N LYS A 305 8.95 15.16 -19.32
CA LYS A 305 9.17 15.86 -18.04
C LYS A 305 9.05 17.37 -18.25
N LYS A 306 8.13 18.01 -17.52
CA LYS A 306 7.90 19.47 -17.60
C LYS A 306 8.82 20.24 -16.64
N ILE A 307 9.63 21.16 -17.15
CA ILE A 307 10.39 22.13 -16.36
C ILE A 307 9.83 23.54 -16.59
N PRO A 308 9.16 24.17 -15.61
CA PRO A 308 8.69 25.56 -15.73
C PRO A 308 9.88 26.53 -15.86
N ASN A 309 9.87 27.43 -16.85
CA ASN A 309 10.85 28.52 -17.05
C ASN A 309 12.28 28.07 -17.40
N ALA A 310 12.46 26.96 -18.13
CA ALA A 310 13.75 26.68 -18.76
C ALA A 310 14.02 27.70 -19.89
N ALA A 311 15.27 28.18 -20.03
CA ALA A 311 15.69 28.98 -21.18
C ALA A 311 15.37 28.22 -22.49
N PRO A 312 15.16 28.88 -23.64
CA PRO A 312 14.68 28.24 -24.88
C PRO A 312 15.58 27.11 -25.45
N MET A 313 16.75 26.88 -24.89
CA MET A 313 17.66 25.77 -25.22
C MET A 313 17.63 24.61 -24.19
N GLN A 314 16.88 24.76 -23.09
CA GLN A 314 16.83 23.87 -21.92
C GLN A 314 15.46 23.23 -21.68
N SER A 315 14.47 23.43 -22.55
CA SER A 315 13.20 22.71 -22.45
C SER A 315 13.42 21.24 -22.81
N LEU A 316 13.68 20.40 -21.81
CA LEU A 316 13.57 18.95 -21.94
C LEU A 316 12.16 18.58 -22.43
N TYR A 317 12.10 17.58 -23.29
CA TYR A 317 11.05 17.31 -24.26
C TYR A 317 9.64 17.20 -23.64
N GLU A 318 8.79 18.20 -23.84
CA GLU A 318 7.34 18.06 -23.61
C GLU A 318 6.77 17.28 -24.81
N TYR A 319 6.29 16.08 -24.54
CA TYR A 319 5.63 15.26 -25.56
C TYR A 319 4.15 15.63 -25.61
N SER A 320 3.60 15.65 -26.82
CA SER A 320 2.19 15.86 -27.07
C SER A 320 1.56 14.54 -27.50
N PRO A 321 1.11 13.70 -26.55
CA PRO A 321 0.45 12.45 -26.90
C PRO A 321 -0.88 12.74 -27.59
N HIS A 322 -1.32 11.79 -28.41
CA HIS A 322 -2.52 11.92 -29.21
C HIS A 322 -3.60 10.93 -28.74
N VAL A 323 -4.86 11.28 -28.92
CA VAL A 323 -5.99 10.39 -28.61
C VAL A 323 -6.56 9.85 -29.92
N VAL A 324 -6.61 8.53 -30.05
CA VAL A 324 -7.15 7.84 -31.22
C VAL A 324 -8.33 6.98 -30.79
N GLU A 325 -9.41 7.00 -31.56
CA GLU A 325 -10.56 6.13 -31.39
C GLU A 325 -10.53 5.04 -32.49
N LEU A 326 -10.64 3.77 -32.12
CA LEU A 326 -10.59 2.62 -33.03
C LEU A 326 -11.82 1.72 -32.83
N SER A 327 -12.21 1.00 -33.89
CA SER A 327 -13.19 -0.09 -33.78
C SER A 327 -12.57 -1.29 -33.07
N PHE A 328 -13.37 -2.08 -32.37
CA PHE A 328 -12.93 -3.37 -31.85
C PHE A 328 -12.42 -4.29 -32.98
N ASP A 329 -12.96 -4.21 -34.18
CA ASP A 329 -12.53 -5.06 -35.31
C ASP A 329 -11.15 -4.65 -35.85
N ASP A 330 -10.69 -3.45 -35.52
CA ASP A 330 -9.40 -2.94 -35.99
C ASP A 330 -8.22 -3.34 -35.11
N ILE A 331 -8.46 -3.92 -33.93
CA ILE A 331 -7.41 -4.29 -32.99
C ILE A 331 -7.60 -5.67 -32.36
N ASN A 332 -6.48 -6.34 -32.13
CA ASN A 332 -6.41 -7.61 -31.41
C ASN A 332 -5.79 -7.34 -30.04
N ILE A 333 -6.48 -7.75 -28.97
CA ILE A 333 -6.00 -7.58 -27.60
C ILE A 333 -5.78 -8.96 -27.00
N PHE A 334 -4.60 -9.19 -26.44
CA PHE A 334 -4.19 -10.46 -25.85
C PHE A 334 -3.76 -10.28 -24.40
N ARG A 335 -3.88 -11.35 -23.62
CA ARG A 335 -3.35 -11.44 -22.26
C ARG A 335 -2.55 -12.73 -22.13
N VAL A 336 -1.46 -12.65 -21.37
CA VAL A 336 -0.65 -13.82 -21.01
C VAL A 336 -1.17 -14.40 -19.70
N HIS A 337 -1.33 -15.72 -19.66
CA HIS A 337 -1.77 -16.47 -18.51
C HIS A 337 -0.73 -17.53 -18.14
N ASP A 338 -0.47 -17.67 -16.85
CA ASP A 338 0.26 -18.81 -16.29
C ASP A 338 -0.78 -19.82 -15.78
N LEU A 339 -0.94 -20.94 -16.49
CA LEU A 339 -1.86 -22.00 -16.11
C LEU A 339 -1.10 -23.02 -15.27
N SER A 340 -0.92 -22.73 -13.98
CA SER A 340 -0.38 -23.72 -13.05
C SER A 340 -1.40 -24.82 -12.77
N VAL A 341 -1.15 -26.05 -13.21
CA VAL A 341 -1.85 -27.21 -12.68
C VAL A 341 -1.20 -27.54 -11.33
N SER A 342 -1.98 -27.61 -10.26
CA SER A 342 -1.45 -28.07 -8.97
C SER A 342 -0.91 -29.49 -9.11
N ASP A 343 0.31 -29.78 -8.64
CA ASP A 343 0.95 -31.10 -8.69
C ASP A 343 0.04 -32.26 -8.19
N VAL A 344 -0.94 -31.94 -7.33
CA VAL A 344 -1.94 -32.86 -6.78
C VAL A 344 -2.90 -33.43 -7.84
N MET A 345 -3.04 -32.78 -9.00
CA MET A 345 -3.94 -33.20 -10.09
C MET A 345 -3.24 -34.02 -11.18
N LEU A 346 -1.91 -34.15 -11.14
CA LEU A 346 -1.17 -34.95 -12.11
C LEU A 346 -1.16 -36.43 -11.68
N PRO A 347 -1.58 -37.38 -12.55
CA PRO A 347 -1.45 -38.81 -12.28
C PRO A 347 0.01 -39.17 -11.98
N VAL A 348 0.22 -40.04 -10.99
CA VAL A 348 1.56 -40.50 -10.58
C VAL A 348 2.35 -41.00 -11.80
N GLY A 349 3.43 -40.31 -12.13
CA GLY A 349 4.37 -40.69 -13.19
C GLY A 349 4.27 -39.91 -14.51
N GLN A 350 3.35 -38.95 -14.65
CA GLN A 350 3.37 -38.01 -15.78
C GLN A 350 4.12 -36.73 -15.43
N VAL A 351 5.06 -36.35 -16.31
CA VAL A 351 5.70 -35.03 -16.32
C VAL A 351 4.80 -34.08 -17.11
N ASP A 352 4.68 -32.85 -16.66
CA ASP A 352 3.83 -31.83 -17.28
C ASP A 352 4.32 -31.49 -18.70
N ASP A 353 3.69 -32.10 -19.72
CA ASP A 353 3.94 -31.83 -21.15
C ASP A 353 3.09 -30.66 -21.69
N LEU A 354 2.28 -30.02 -20.84
CA LEU A 354 1.47 -28.87 -21.24
C LEU A 354 2.29 -27.58 -21.16
N GLN A 355 2.31 -26.80 -22.25
CA GLN A 355 2.84 -25.44 -22.24
C GLN A 355 2.09 -24.60 -21.19
N ARG A 356 2.78 -24.33 -20.07
CA ARG A 356 2.30 -23.61 -18.88
C ARG A 356 1.88 -22.17 -19.18
N LEU A 357 2.68 -21.45 -19.96
CA LEU A 357 2.36 -20.08 -20.41
C LEU A 357 1.47 -20.12 -21.64
N ARG A 358 0.33 -19.42 -21.61
CA ARG A 358 -0.56 -19.28 -22.76
C ARG A 358 -0.94 -17.84 -23.05
N VAL A 359 -0.95 -17.50 -24.33
CA VAL A 359 -1.48 -16.22 -24.82
C VAL A 359 -2.89 -16.42 -25.32
N LEU A 360 -3.84 -15.73 -24.68
CA LEU A 360 -5.26 -15.82 -25.02
C LEU A 360 -5.80 -14.45 -25.43
N PRO A 361 -6.77 -14.39 -26.37
CA PRO A 361 -7.49 -13.15 -26.65
C PRO A 361 -8.16 -12.62 -25.37
N ALA A 362 -7.99 -11.34 -25.10
CA ALA A 362 -8.64 -10.67 -23.98
C ALA A 362 -10.06 -10.26 -24.37
N GLU A 363 -11.02 -10.47 -23.46
CA GLU A 363 -12.38 -9.97 -23.65
C GLU A 363 -12.41 -8.44 -23.68
N LYS A 364 -13.10 -7.87 -24.67
CA LYS A 364 -13.19 -6.42 -24.91
C LYS A 364 -14.26 -5.78 -24.04
N THR A 365 -14.09 -5.86 -22.71
CA THR A 365 -15.01 -5.31 -21.71
C THR A 365 -14.50 -4.00 -21.12
N GLY A 366 -15.31 -3.34 -20.29
CA GLY A 366 -14.93 -2.13 -19.56
C GLY A 366 -13.70 -2.30 -18.65
N ASP A 367 -13.30 -3.54 -18.32
CA ASP A 367 -12.15 -3.81 -17.47
C ASP A 367 -10.81 -3.40 -18.09
N LEU A 368 -10.75 -3.33 -19.42
CA LEU A 368 -9.59 -2.86 -20.16
C LEU A 368 -9.38 -1.35 -20.02
N ALA A 369 -10.37 -0.60 -19.54
CA ALA A 369 -10.21 0.82 -19.29
C ALA A 369 -9.09 1.08 -18.28
N HIS A 370 -8.29 2.09 -18.62
CA HIS A 370 -7.09 2.56 -17.93
C HIS A 370 -5.90 1.61 -17.98
N CYS A 371 -5.99 0.46 -18.66
CA CYS A 371 -4.84 -0.43 -18.78
C CYS A 371 -3.74 0.16 -19.68
N ILE A 372 -2.49 -0.12 -19.33
CA ILE A 372 -1.36 0.02 -20.25
C ILE A 372 -1.31 -1.23 -21.12
N ALA A 373 -1.15 -1.02 -22.43
CA ALA A 373 -1.01 -2.08 -23.42
C ALA A 373 0.30 -1.89 -24.20
N ALA A 374 1.04 -2.98 -24.40
CA ALA A 374 2.16 -2.99 -25.31
C ALA A 374 1.68 -3.19 -26.74
N VAL A 375 2.13 -2.31 -27.64
CA VAL A 375 1.97 -2.50 -29.09
C VAL A 375 3.09 -3.42 -29.55
N ILE A 376 2.75 -4.62 -30.01
CA ILE A 376 3.76 -5.62 -30.36
C ILE A 376 4.41 -5.31 -31.71
N HIS A 377 5.74 -5.36 -31.78
CA HIS A 377 6.47 -5.08 -33.00
C HIS A 377 6.23 -6.17 -34.05
N LYS A 378 5.87 -5.79 -35.29
CA LYS A 378 5.52 -6.75 -36.37
C LYS A 378 6.63 -7.75 -36.68
N SER A 379 7.89 -7.31 -36.68
CA SER A 379 9.03 -8.20 -36.93
C SER A 379 9.34 -9.18 -35.79
N SER A 380 8.66 -9.05 -34.66
CA SER A 380 8.85 -9.90 -33.48
C SER A 380 7.84 -11.06 -33.45
N VAL A 381 7.04 -11.20 -34.50
CA VAL A 381 5.98 -12.19 -34.66
C VAL A 381 6.31 -13.08 -35.86
N LYS A 382 6.05 -14.39 -35.76
CA LYS A 382 6.07 -15.29 -36.91
C LYS A 382 4.67 -15.29 -37.53
N ASP A 383 4.54 -14.76 -38.74
CA ASP A 383 3.35 -14.97 -39.57
C ASP A 383 3.49 -16.33 -40.27
N ASP A 384 2.61 -17.27 -39.94
CA ASP A 384 2.44 -18.50 -40.73
C ASP A 384 1.33 -18.26 -41.78
N ASP A 385 1.26 -19.11 -42.81
CA ASP A 385 0.28 -19.00 -43.94
C ASP A 385 -1.21 -19.01 -43.52
N ILE A 386 -1.52 -19.20 -42.22
CA ILE A 386 -2.87 -19.37 -41.65
C ILE A 386 -3.27 -18.17 -40.76
N GLY A 387 -2.34 -17.25 -40.46
CA GLY A 387 -2.56 -16.07 -39.62
C GLY A 387 -1.61 -15.99 -38.41
N LEU A 388 -1.87 -15.02 -37.53
CA LEU A 388 -1.07 -14.77 -36.32
C LEU A 388 -1.16 -15.95 -35.33
N ASP A 389 -0.04 -16.62 -35.03
CA ASP A 389 0.06 -17.50 -33.86
C ASP A 389 0.15 -16.66 -32.58
N PRO A 390 -0.88 -16.66 -31.69
CA PRO A 390 -0.85 -15.88 -30.47
C PRO A 390 0.30 -16.24 -29.54
N GLN A 391 0.79 -17.49 -29.57
CA GLN A 391 1.87 -17.92 -28.67
C GLN A 391 3.22 -17.28 -29.03
N SER A 392 3.41 -16.89 -30.30
CA SER A 392 4.58 -16.13 -30.73
C SER A 392 4.72 -14.77 -30.00
N LEU A 393 3.63 -14.25 -29.42
CA LEU A 393 3.62 -12.98 -28.68
C LEU A 393 4.35 -13.06 -27.33
N LEU A 394 4.56 -14.25 -26.75
CA LEU A 394 5.30 -14.42 -25.48
C LEU A 394 6.71 -13.83 -25.55
N GLY A 395 7.39 -14.07 -26.68
CA GLY A 395 8.77 -13.65 -26.95
C GLY A 395 8.88 -12.40 -27.81
N ALA A 396 7.77 -11.67 -27.99
CA ALA A 396 7.75 -10.51 -28.86
C ALA A 396 8.07 -9.21 -28.09
N SER A 397 8.95 -8.39 -28.65
CA SER A 397 9.27 -7.07 -28.10
C SER A 397 8.15 -6.05 -28.37
N ALA A 398 8.03 -5.09 -27.46
CA ALA A 398 7.14 -3.95 -27.64
C ALA A 398 7.76 -2.94 -28.62
N ALA A 399 6.97 -2.47 -29.59
CA ALA A 399 7.28 -1.30 -30.40
C ALA A 399 7.05 0.01 -29.62
N GLY A 400 6.17 -0.04 -28.62
CA GLY A 400 5.81 1.08 -27.77
C GLY A 400 4.61 0.72 -26.90
N PHE A 401 4.13 1.68 -26.12
CA PHE A 401 3.02 1.49 -25.19
C PHE A 401 1.90 2.48 -25.45
N VAL A 402 0.68 2.04 -25.22
CA VAL A 402 -0.54 2.86 -25.31
C VAL A 402 -1.34 2.71 -24.02
N GLN A 403 -2.09 3.74 -23.66
CA GLN A 403 -3.05 3.66 -22.56
C GLN A 403 -4.45 3.52 -23.15
N ILE A 404 -5.22 2.53 -22.69
CA ILE A 404 -6.63 2.42 -23.02
C ILE A 404 -7.40 3.43 -22.18
N LYS A 405 -7.75 4.61 -22.73
CA LYS A 405 -8.46 5.67 -21.98
C LYS A 405 -9.88 5.26 -21.64
N ALA A 406 -10.59 4.67 -22.60
CA ALA A 406 -11.99 4.30 -22.48
C ALA A 406 -12.32 3.11 -23.38
N VAL A 407 -13.32 2.33 -22.97
CA VAL A 407 -13.86 1.21 -23.73
C VAL A 407 -15.37 1.39 -23.78
N ASN A 408 -15.93 1.54 -24.98
CA ASN A 408 -17.35 1.65 -25.19
C ASN A 408 -17.87 0.37 -25.86
N VAL A 409 -18.40 -0.54 -25.04
CA VAL A 409 -18.92 -1.83 -25.48
C VAL A 409 -20.19 -1.67 -26.34
N GLN A 410 -21.01 -0.64 -26.09
CA GLN A 410 -22.24 -0.41 -26.85
C GLN A 410 -21.96 0.03 -28.28
N THR A 411 -20.92 0.83 -28.49
CA THR A 411 -20.53 1.31 -29.82
C THR A 411 -19.44 0.45 -30.46
N SER A 412 -18.96 -0.62 -29.79
CA SER A 412 -17.80 -1.43 -30.20
C SER A 412 -16.55 -0.60 -30.50
N LYS A 413 -16.27 0.41 -29.67
CA LYS A 413 -15.14 1.34 -29.85
C LYS A 413 -14.22 1.37 -28.64
N ILE A 414 -12.95 1.63 -28.90
CA ILE A 414 -11.91 1.81 -27.90
C ILE A 414 -11.16 3.12 -28.14
N THR A 415 -10.87 3.84 -27.06
CA THR A 415 -10.12 5.10 -27.10
C THR A 415 -8.74 4.87 -26.51
N LEU A 416 -7.70 5.15 -27.30
CA LEU A 416 -6.30 4.97 -26.92
C LEU A 416 -5.60 6.33 -26.80
N LEU A 417 -4.80 6.49 -25.76
CA LEU A 417 -3.73 7.51 -25.71
C LEU A 417 -2.48 6.89 -26.34
N VAL A 418 -1.96 7.53 -27.38
CA VAL A 418 -0.77 7.11 -28.10
C VAL A 418 0.35 8.14 -27.92
N PRO A 419 1.62 7.73 -27.80
CA PRO A 419 2.73 8.66 -27.54
C PRO A 419 3.07 9.55 -28.74
N CYS A 420 2.73 9.13 -29.96
CA CYS A 420 3.00 9.88 -31.18
C CYS A 420 1.80 9.86 -32.14
N HIS A 421 1.71 10.88 -32.99
CA HIS A 421 0.72 10.94 -34.06
C HIS A 421 1.04 9.91 -35.16
N GLY A 422 0.01 9.30 -35.72
CA GLY A 422 0.12 8.35 -36.82
C GLY A 422 -0.60 7.03 -36.56
N PRO A 423 -0.60 6.11 -37.53
CA PRO A 423 -1.14 4.77 -37.34
C PRO A 423 -0.28 3.99 -36.33
N LEU A 424 -0.92 3.09 -35.58
CA LEU A 424 -0.19 2.20 -34.67
C LEU A 424 0.80 1.33 -35.46
N PRO A 425 2.03 1.10 -34.94
CA PRO A 425 3.00 0.20 -35.54
C PRO A 425 2.44 -1.21 -35.81
N SER A 426 1.52 -1.66 -34.97
CA SER A 426 0.81 -2.93 -35.06
C SER A 426 -0.59 -2.83 -34.47
N LYS A 427 -1.49 -3.70 -34.93
CA LYS A 427 -2.85 -3.86 -34.41
C LYS A 427 -2.92 -4.89 -33.27
N ASN A 428 -1.81 -5.56 -32.95
CA ASN A 428 -1.72 -6.57 -31.88
C ASN A 428 -1.24 -5.91 -30.59
N LEU A 429 -2.08 -5.92 -29.57
CA LEU A 429 -1.84 -5.35 -28.26
C LEU A 429 -1.77 -6.45 -27.20
N VAL A 430 -0.81 -6.37 -26.29
CA VAL A 430 -0.74 -7.22 -25.10
C VAL A 430 -1.02 -6.38 -23.86
N VAL A 431 -1.96 -6.81 -23.03
CA VAL A 431 -2.36 -6.10 -21.79
C VAL A 431 -2.01 -6.90 -20.55
N GLY A 432 -1.49 -6.20 -19.54
CA GLY A 432 -1.22 -6.74 -18.21
C GLY A 432 -2.24 -6.31 -17.16
N SER A 433 -1.84 -6.34 -15.88
CA SER A 433 -2.64 -5.80 -14.77
C SER A 433 -2.38 -4.32 -14.48
N LEU A 434 -1.36 -3.72 -15.08
CA LEU A 434 -0.99 -2.33 -14.86
C LEU A 434 -2.05 -1.35 -15.40
N LYS A 435 -2.57 -0.51 -14.51
CA LYS A 435 -3.48 0.59 -14.84
C LYS A 435 -2.85 1.96 -14.60
N PHE A 436 -3.17 2.91 -15.46
CA PHE A 436 -2.76 4.31 -15.40
C PHE A 436 -3.98 5.20 -15.64
N MET A 437 -4.22 6.18 -14.78
CA MET A 437 -5.32 7.14 -14.90
C MET A 437 -4.78 8.56 -15.02
N GLU A 438 -5.04 9.20 -16.16
CA GLU A 438 -4.66 10.58 -16.43
C GLU A 438 -5.43 11.52 -15.49
N GLY A 439 -4.77 12.52 -14.92
CA GLY A 439 -5.45 13.58 -14.15
C GLY A 439 -5.85 13.25 -12.71
N THR A 440 -5.58 12.04 -12.22
CA THR A 440 -5.46 11.88 -10.76
C THR A 440 -4.11 12.45 -10.34
N LYS A 441 -4.10 13.75 -10.00
CA LYS A 441 -3.35 14.11 -8.79
C LYS A 441 -3.90 13.15 -7.74
N MET A 442 -3.18 12.06 -7.43
CA MET A 442 -3.24 11.62 -6.05
C MET A 442 -2.95 12.89 -5.25
N PRO A 443 -3.86 13.29 -4.36
CA PRO A 443 -3.64 14.38 -3.43
C PRO A 443 -2.17 14.51 -3.03
N THR A 444 -1.45 15.39 -3.71
CA THR A 444 -0.08 15.73 -3.35
C THR A 444 -0.26 16.66 -2.17
N GLY A 445 -0.30 16.05 -0.98
CA GLY A 445 -0.56 16.75 0.27
C GLY A 445 -2.03 17.08 0.55
N LEU A 446 -2.97 16.13 0.40
CA LEU A 446 -4.14 16.21 1.29
C LEU A 446 -3.89 15.31 2.52
N PRO A 447 -4.07 15.83 3.75
CA PRO A 447 -3.82 15.08 4.98
C PRO A 447 -4.75 13.87 5.01
N ASN A 448 -4.20 12.64 5.06
CA ASN A 448 -4.91 11.40 5.41
C ASN A 448 -6.44 11.45 5.25
N TYR A 449 -6.96 11.75 4.05
CA TYR A 449 -8.39 12.08 3.91
C TYR A 449 -9.25 10.86 4.25
N ASP A 450 -8.76 9.65 4.00
CA ASP A 450 -9.45 8.42 4.37
C ASP A 450 -9.54 8.27 5.90
N LEU A 451 -8.44 8.46 6.64
CA LEU A 451 -8.47 8.36 8.10
C LEU A 451 -9.31 9.49 8.74
N ALA A 452 -9.10 10.74 8.31
CA ALA A 452 -9.84 11.88 8.84
C ALA A 452 -11.33 11.76 8.52
N THR A 453 -11.68 11.32 7.30
CA THR A 453 -13.07 11.03 6.92
C THR A 453 -13.64 9.89 7.76
N GLY A 454 -12.90 8.81 7.97
CA GLY A 454 -13.32 7.71 8.85
C GLY A 454 -13.59 8.16 10.28
N ILE A 455 -12.71 8.98 10.86
CA ILE A 455 -12.89 9.55 12.21
C ILE A 455 -14.11 10.46 12.26
N VAL A 456 -14.27 11.37 11.30
CA VAL A 456 -15.41 12.30 11.25
C VAL A 456 -16.72 11.54 11.08
N VAL A 457 -16.77 10.57 10.16
CA VAL A 457 -17.95 9.72 9.93
C VAL A 457 -18.30 8.93 11.19
N CYS A 458 -17.30 8.38 11.90
CA CYS A 458 -17.52 7.70 13.18
C CYS A 458 -18.04 8.65 14.27
N LEU A 459 -17.46 9.84 14.42
CA LEU A 459 -17.92 10.81 15.42
C LEU A 459 -19.35 11.30 15.13
N LEU A 460 -19.68 11.52 13.86
CA LEU A 460 -21.04 11.87 13.43
C LEU A 460 -22.02 10.71 13.65
N GLY A 461 -21.64 9.49 13.26
CA GLY A 461 -22.43 8.27 13.43
C GLY A 461 -22.75 8.00 14.89
N THR A 462 -21.72 7.94 15.73
CA THR A 462 -21.87 7.78 17.19
C THR A 462 -22.69 8.90 17.83
N THR A 463 -22.48 10.16 17.45
CA THR A 463 -23.27 11.29 18.00
C THR A 463 -24.75 11.17 17.61
N LEU A 464 -25.04 10.84 16.35
CA LEU A 464 -26.40 10.64 15.84
C LEU A 464 -27.10 9.44 16.50
N SER A 465 -26.37 8.34 16.70
CA SER A 465 -26.86 7.16 17.42
C SER A 465 -27.24 7.51 18.87
N ASN A 466 -26.39 8.24 19.59
CA ASN A 466 -26.67 8.66 20.97
C ASN A 466 -27.79 9.69 21.07
N PHE A 467 -27.88 10.58 20.08
CA PHE A 467 -29.00 11.50 19.96
C PHE A 467 -30.32 10.73 19.83
N GLY A 468 -30.37 9.71 18.98
CA GLY A 468 -31.51 8.82 18.83
C GLY A 468 -31.90 8.09 20.12
N LEU A 469 -30.92 7.51 20.83
CA LEU A 469 -31.16 6.87 22.14
C LEU A 469 -31.72 7.84 23.19
N ASN A 470 -31.24 9.10 23.21
CA ASN A 470 -31.75 10.10 24.13
C ASN A 470 -33.18 10.55 23.79
N ILE A 471 -33.54 10.63 22.49
CA ILE A 471 -34.92 10.86 22.06
C ILE A 471 -35.83 9.70 22.52
N GLN A 472 -35.38 8.45 22.37
CA GLN A 472 -36.13 7.29 22.85
C GLN A 472 -36.31 7.35 24.38
N LYS A 473 -35.24 7.63 25.13
CA LYS A 473 -35.30 7.80 26.60
C LYS A 473 -36.25 8.93 27.00
N TYR A 474 -36.25 10.04 26.27
CA TYR A 474 -37.16 11.16 26.50
C TYR A 474 -38.62 10.77 26.25
N SER A 475 -38.90 10.02 25.19
CA SER A 475 -40.27 9.53 24.89
C SER A 475 -40.83 8.65 26.00
N PHE A 476 -40.00 7.77 26.58
CA PHE A 476 -40.38 6.95 27.73
C PHE A 476 -40.56 7.78 28.99
N THR A 477 -39.72 8.79 29.20
CA THR A 477 -39.81 9.69 30.36
C THR A 477 -41.10 10.49 30.34
N LEU A 478 -41.51 11.02 29.18
CA LEU A 478 -42.81 11.69 28.98
C LEU A 478 -43.99 10.79 29.34
N GLN A 479 -43.99 9.54 28.86
CA GLN A 479 -45.05 8.57 29.17
C GLN A 479 -45.04 8.14 30.64
N ALA A 480 -43.87 8.04 31.27
CA ALA A 480 -43.76 7.68 32.68
C ALA A 480 -44.42 8.71 33.62
N HIS A 481 -44.50 9.98 33.20
CA HIS A 481 -45.18 11.04 33.95
C HIS A 481 -46.71 11.02 33.79
N LEU A 482 -47.26 10.26 32.84
CA LEU A 482 -48.71 10.09 32.66
C LEU A 482 -49.25 8.96 33.55
N PRO A 483 -50.50 9.07 34.03
CA PRO A 483 -51.21 7.98 34.72
C PRO A 483 -51.30 6.72 33.85
N ASP A 484 -51.27 5.53 34.45
CA ASP A 484 -51.22 4.24 33.72
C ASP A 484 -52.32 4.07 32.65
N ALA A 485 -53.50 4.65 32.88
CA ALA A 485 -54.64 4.59 31.95
C ALA A 485 -54.45 5.42 30.67
N GLU A 486 -53.57 6.43 30.69
CA GLU A 486 -53.32 7.36 29.56
C GLU A 486 -52.02 7.02 28.80
N ARG A 487 -51.25 6.03 29.29
CA ARG A 487 -49.99 5.62 28.68
C ARG A 487 -50.22 4.96 27.33
N ARG A 488 -49.55 5.47 26.30
CA ARG A 488 -49.58 4.88 24.96
C ARG A 488 -48.46 3.85 24.82
N PRO A 489 -48.68 2.75 24.07
CA PRO A 489 -47.63 1.80 23.76
C PRO A 489 -46.51 2.52 22.98
N TYR A 490 -45.26 2.09 23.19
CA TYR A 490 -44.09 2.75 22.60
C TYR A 490 -44.12 2.80 21.07
N THR A 491 -44.74 1.80 20.43
CA THR A 491 -44.92 1.72 18.97
C THR A 491 -45.84 2.82 18.41
N ALA A 492 -46.66 3.45 19.24
CA ALA A 492 -47.55 4.55 18.86
C ALA A 492 -46.91 5.95 19.02
N LEU A 493 -45.67 6.02 19.53
CA LEU A 493 -44.96 7.28 19.77
C LEU A 493 -44.07 7.62 18.57
N TRP A 494 -44.37 8.72 17.88
CA TRP A 494 -43.55 9.17 16.74
C TRP A 494 -42.11 9.51 17.16
N GLN A 495 -41.91 10.02 18.39
CA GLN A 495 -40.57 10.30 18.91
C GLN A 495 -39.73 9.02 19.05
N TRP A 496 -40.35 7.89 19.41
CA TRP A 496 -39.64 6.62 19.54
C TRP A 496 -39.12 6.12 18.18
N TRP A 497 -39.95 6.23 17.14
CA TRP A 497 -39.57 5.91 15.76
C TRP A 497 -38.51 6.85 15.22
N LEU A 498 -38.61 8.16 15.47
CA LEU A 498 -37.57 9.13 15.13
C LEU A 498 -36.23 8.75 15.77
N GLY A 499 -36.26 8.41 17.07
CA GLY A 499 -35.07 7.97 17.79
C GLY A 499 -34.50 6.66 17.22
N LEU A 500 -35.36 5.70 16.86
CA LEU A 500 -34.93 4.45 16.20
C LEU A 500 -34.27 4.72 14.85
N SER A 501 -34.84 5.61 14.03
CA SER A 501 -34.26 6.00 12.74
C SER A 501 -32.87 6.62 12.91
N CYS A 502 -32.68 7.53 13.88
CA CYS A 502 -31.38 8.10 14.19
C CYS A 502 -30.34 7.04 14.61
N VAL A 503 -30.73 6.05 15.43
CA VAL A 503 -29.87 4.92 15.83
C VAL A 503 -29.47 4.07 14.64
N VAL A 504 -30.40 3.75 13.74
CA VAL A 504 -30.11 2.96 12.53
C VAL A 504 -29.17 3.72 11.60
N VAL A 505 -29.45 4.99 11.31
CA VAL A 505 -28.60 5.81 10.42
C VAL A 505 -27.20 6.02 11.03
N GLY A 506 -27.13 6.28 12.34
CA GLY A 506 -25.85 6.43 13.04
C GLY A 506 -25.02 5.13 13.01
N SER A 507 -25.66 3.98 13.21
CA SER A 507 -25.00 2.67 13.13
C SER A 507 -24.49 2.34 11.73
N ILE A 508 -25.22 2.75 10.67
CA ILE A 508 -24.73 2.66 9.28
C ILE A 508 -23.51 3.58 9.08
N GLY A 509 -23.49 4.76 9.68
CA GLY A 509 -22.33 5.66 9.69
C GLY A 509 -21.12 5.01 10.36
N ASP A 510 -21.29 4.42 11.53
CA ASP A 510 -20.22 3.71 12.25
C ASP A 510 -19.66 2.53 11.43
N PHE A 511 -20.52 1.82 10.71
CA PHE A 511 -20.11 0.78 9.76
C PHE A 511 -19.33 1.37 8.58
N ALA A 512 -19.81 2.46 7.98
CA ALA A 512 -19.16 3.11 6.85
C ALA A 512 -17.76 3.65 7.23
N ALA A 513 -17.57 4.10 8.47
CA ALA A 513 -16.28 4.56 8.96
C ALA A 513 -15.17 3.48 8.87
N LEU A 514 -15.52 2.20 9.03
CA LEU A 514 -14.59 1.07 8.91
C LEU A 514 -14.04 0.86 7.49
N SER A 515 -14.72 1.40 6.46
CA SER A 515 -14.27 1.34 5.06
C SER A 515 -13.23 2.42 4.73
N PHE A 516 -13.04 3.40 5.61
CA PHE A 516 -12.13 4.53 5.44
C PHE A 516 -10.94 4.51 6.40
N ALA A 517 -11.05 3.79 7.53
CA ALA A 517 -10.01 3.76 8.55
C ALA A 517 -9.84 2.37 9.17
N ALA A 518 -8.66 2.14 9.74
CA ALA A 518 -8.33 0.92 10.47
C ALA A 518 -9.31 0.68 11.64
N GLN A 519 -9.71 -0.58 11.84
CA GLN A 519 -10.67 -0.86 12.91
C GLN A 519 -10.04 -0.62 14.29
N SER A 520 -8.73 -0.87 14.43
CA SER A 520 -7.99 -0.61 15.66
C SER A 520 -8.03 0.86 16.08
N VAL A 521 -8.24 1.80 15.14
CA VAL A 521 -8.38 3.24 15.42
C VAL A 521 -9.84 3.62 15.65
N ILE A 522 -10.75 3.15 14.80
CA ILE A 522 -12.17 3.51 14.88
C ILE A 522 -12.83 3.00 16.16
N MET A 523 -12.42 1.84 16.70
CA MET A 523 -13.06 1.28 17.90
C MET A 523 -12.82 2.11 19.18
N PRO A 524 -11.59 2.52 19.53
CA PRO A 524 -11.38 3.46 20.63
C PRO A 524 -12.04 4.82 20.38
N VAL A 525 -12.04 5.35 19.16
CA VAL A 525 -12.73 6.61 18.82
C VAL A 525 -14.24 6.49 19.02
N GLY A 526 -14.82 5.35 18.65
CA GLY A 526 -16.24 5.05 18.84
C GLY A 526 -16.72 5.08 20.29
N SER A 527 -15.79 4.96 21.26
CA SER A 527 -16.10 5.17 22.69
C SER A 527 -16.58 6.60 23.02
N PHE A 528 -16.38 7.55 22.11
CA PHE A 528 -16.97 8.88 22.16
C PHE A 528 -18.50 8.84 22.28
N THR A 529 -19.14 7.74 21.89
CA THR A 529 -20.55 7.42 22.19
C THR A 529 -20.92 7.73 23.65
N LEU A 530 -20.09 7.31 24.60
CA LEU A 530 -20.36 7.52 26.04
C LEU A 530 -20.27 9.00 26.44
N VAL A 531 -19.37 9.75 25.79
CA VAL A 531 -19.19 11.19 25.98
C VAL A 531 -20.38 11.96 25.38
N ALA A 532 -20.79 11.62 24.16
CA ALA A 532 -21.95 12.20 23.50
C ALA A 532 -23.23 11.96 24.31
N ASN A 533 -23.41 10.75 24.85
CA ASN A 533 -24.53 10.43 25.73
C ASN A 533 -24.55 11.30 26.99
N LEU A 534 -23.39 11.50 27.64
CA LEU A 534 -23.26 12.35 28.81
C LEU A 534 -23.62 13.82 28.49
N PHE A 535 -23.18 14.31 27.33
CA PHE A 535 -23.51 15.66 26.86
C PHE A 535 -25.02 15.85 26.69
N PHE A 536 -25.70 14.95 25.97
CA PHE A 536 -27.16 15.03 25.81
C PHE A 536 -27.90 14.84 27.12
N ALA A 537 -27.47 13.93 27.99
CA ALA A 537 -28.07 13.72 29.30
C ALA A 537 -27.98 14.97 30.20
N HIS A 538 -26.87 15.71 30.14
CA HIS A 538 -26.71 16.94 30.92
C HIS A 538 -27.54 18.10 30.35
N PHE A 539 -27.39 18.41 29.06
CA PHE A 539 -28.01 19.60 28.47
C PHE A 539 -29.50 19.42 28.15
N TRP A 540 -29.91 18.23 27.73
CA TRP A 540 -31.28 17.94 27.33
C TRP A 540 -32.12 17.41 28.49
N LEU A 541 -31.61 16.39 29.20
CA LEU A 541 -32.33 15.74 30.31
C LEU A 541 -32.06 16.40 31.67
N LYS A 542 -31.19 17.43 31.72
CA LYS A 542 -30.83 18.21 32.92
C LYS A 542 -30.27 17.34 34.07
N GLU A 543 -29.58 16.25 33.74
CA GLU A 543 -28.88 15.43 34.73
C GLU A 543 -27.65 16.17 35.28
N ARG A 544 -27.29 15.96 36.55
CA ARG A 544 -26.11 16.61 37.16
C ARG A 544 -24.82 15.86 36.82
N LEU A 545 -23.81 16.60 36.35
CA LEU A 545 -22.46 16.07 36.10
C LEU A 545 -21.69 15.91 37.41
N THR A 546 -21.05 14.77 37.60
CA THR A 546 -20.12 14.52 38.70
C THR A 546 -18.67 14.79 38.29
N ARG A 547 -17.76 14.94 39.26
CA ARG A 547 -16.32 15.10 38.95
C ARG A 547 -15.74 13.87 38.23
N ASN A 548 -16.23 12.67 38.55
CA ASN A 548 -15.79 11.44 37.88
C ASN A 548 -16.21 11.44 36.40
N ASP A 549 -17.39 11.99 36.07
CA ASP A 549 -17.85 12.09 34.68
C ASP A 549 -16.94 13.00 33.85
N LEU A 550 -16.49 14.11 34.42
CA LEU A 550 -15.55 15.02 33.76
C LEU A 550 -14.18 14.37 33.54
N VAL A 551 -13.62 13.72 34.57
CA VAL A 551 -12.31 13.05 34.47
C VAL A 551 -12.38 11.90 33.46
N GLY A 552 -13.42 11.06 33.52
CA GLY A 552 -13.62 9.96 32.57
C GLY A 552 -13.74 10.45 31.13
N THR A 553 -14.50 11.53 30.91
CA THR A 553 -14.66 12.16 29.59
C THR A 553 -13.33 12.67 29.03
N VAL A 554 -12.55 13.39 29.85
CA VAL A 554 -11.23 13.90 29.44
C VAL A 554 -10.29 12.74 29.10
N CYS A 555 -10.26 11.67 29.90
CA CYS A 555 -9.46 10.49 29.60
C CYS A 555 -9.85 9.82 28.29
N ILE A 556 -11.16 9.67 28.01
CA ILE A 556 -11.64 9.12 26.73
C ILE A 556 -11.20 9.99 25.56
N CYS A 557 -11.33 11.32 25.65
CA CYS A 557 -10.91 12.23 24.59
C CYS A 557 -9.39 12.19 24.36
N VAL A 558 -8.58 12.21 25.42
CA VAL A 558 -7.12 12.12 25.32
C VAL A 558 -6.70 10.78 24.73
N GLY A 559 -7.28 9.68 25.20
CA GLY A 559 -7.00 8.34 24.68
C GLY A 559 -7.36 8.22 23.19
N ALA A 560 -8.52 8.74 22.77
CA ALA A 560 -8.93 8.77 21.37
C ALA A 560 -7.96 9.58 20.50
N VAL A 561 -7.52 10.76 20.96
CA VAL A 561 -6.54 11.59 20.22
C VAL A 561 -5.20 10.86 20.08
N VAL A 562 -4.69 10.23 21.14
CA VAL A 562 -3.44 9.47 21.10
C VAL A 562 -3.57 8.28 20.13
N VAL A 563 -4.68 7.54 20.17
CA VAL A 563 -4.96 6.45 19.23
C VAL A 563 -5.02 6.95 17.79
N CYS A 564 -5.63 8.11 17.53
CA CYS A 564 -5.67 8.70 16.19
C CYS A 564 -4.29 9.11 15.68
N ILE A 565 -3.42 9.68 16.54
CA ILE A 565 -2.08 10.14 16.16
C ILE A 565 -1.14 8.97 15.90
N PHE A 566 -1.22 7.90 16.70
CA PHE A 566 -0.28 6.78 16.67
C PHE A 566 -0.83 5.50 16.04
N GLY A 567 -2.10 5.51 15.61
CA GLY A 567 -2.78 4.35 15.03
C GLY A 567 -2.33 3.98 13.63
N ALA A 568 -3.01 2.98 13.05
CA ALA A 568 -2.77 2.58 11.67
C ALA A 568 -3.39 3.60 10.71
N HIS A 569 -2.55 4.23 9.89
CA HIS A 569 -2.95 5.30 8.96
C HIS A 569 -3.16 4.80 7.53
N GLU A 570 -2.85 3.54 7.24
CA GLU A 570 -2.97 2.95 5.91
C GLU A 570 -4.27 2.14 5.79
N SER A 571 -5.14 2.52 4.85
CA SER A 571 -6.26 1.69 4.42
C SER A 571 -5.83 0.86 3.21
N THR A 572 -5.44 -0.39 3.44
CA THR A 572 -5.26 -1.37 2.37
C THR A 572 -6.63 -1.85 1.90
N SER A 573 -6.93 -1.67 0.62
CA SER A 573 -8.10 -2.29 -0.02
C SER A 573 -7.83 -3.78 -0.22
N TYR A 574 -8.71 -4.65 0.28
CA TYR A 574 -8.53 -6.11 0.22
C TYR A 574 -9.56 -6.76 -0.69
N THR A 575 -9.11 -7.45 -1.73
CA THR A 575 -9.99 -8.32 -2.53
C THR A 575 -10.52 -9.51 -1.74
N LEU A 576 -11.59 -10.16 -2.21
CA LEU A 576 -12.14 -11.36 -1.55
C LEU A 576 -11.06 -12.45 -1.39
N ASP A 577 -10.23 -12.68 -2.40
CA ASP A 577 -9.17 -13.67 -2.36
C ASP A 577 -8.08 -13.32 -1.33
N GLU A 578 -7.74 -12.03 -1.19
CA GLU A 578 -6.83 -11.56 -0.14
C GLU A 578 -7.44 -11.70 1.25
N LEU A 579 -8.73 -11.43 1.42
CA LEU A 579 -9.44 -11.67 2.70
C LEU A 579 -9.45 -13.15 3.07
N ILE A 580 -9.61 -14.04 2.10
CA ILE A 580 -9.53 -15.50 2.30
C ILE A 580 -8.10 -15.91 2.66
N ALA A 581 -7.11 -15.39 1.93
CA ALA A 581 -5.70 -15.64 2.23
C ALA A 581 -5.34 -15.20 3.65
N LEU A 582 -5.88 -14.08 4.15
CA LEU A 582 -5.71 -13.65 5.54
C LEU A 582 -6.29 -14.65 6.55
N TYR A 583 -7.41 -15.32 6.24
CA TYR A 583 -7.96 -16.38 7.09
C TYR A 583 -7.11 -17.65 7.14
N GLN A 584 -6.36 -17.95 6.08
CA GLN A 584 -5.55 -19.17 5.97
C GLN A 584 -4.19 -19.08 6.69
N ARG A 585 -3.86 -17.92 7.27
CA ARG A 585 -2.56 -17.72 7.93
C ARG A 585 -2.53 -18.36 9.32
N TRP A 586 -1.34 -18.82 9.71
CA TRP A 586 -1.12 -19.50 10.99
C TRP A 586 -1.46 -18.63 12.21
N ASP A 587 -1.16 -17.33 12.15
CA ASP A 587 -1.50 -16.37 13.21
C ASP A 587 -3.01 -16.17 13.37
N MET A 588 -3.79 -16.26 12.27
CA MET A 588 -5.25 -16.23 12.34
C MET A 588 -5.83 -17.49 12.97
N VAL A 589 -5.23 -18.66 12.72
CA VAL A 589 -5.63 -19.92 13.38
C VAL A 589 -5.39 -19.83 14.90
N PHE A 590 -4.22 -19.33 15.32
CA PHE A 590 -3.93 -19.11 16.74
C PHE A 590 -4.91 -18.13 17.38
N TYR A 591 -5.22 -17.01 16.70
CA TYR A 591 -6.21 -16.04 17.17
C TYR A 591 -7.60 -16.66 17.27
N ALA A 592 -8.05 -17.42 16.27
CA ALA A 592 -9.35 -18.08 16.29
C ALA A 592 -9.48 -19.09 17.46
N VAL A 593 -8.44 -19.90 17.71
CA VAL A 593 -8.39 -20.82 18.85
C VAL A 593 -8.40 -20.05 20.17
N PHE A 594 -7.65 -18.95 20.27
CA PHE A 594 -7.63 -18.09 21.45
C PHE A 594 -9.00 -17.47 21.74
N ILE A 595 -9.68 -16.90 20.74
CA ILE A 595 -11.03 -16.34 20.88
C ILE A 595 -12.04 -17.43 21.27
N ALA A 596 -11.97 -18.61 20.65
CA ALA A 596 -12.83 -19.73 20.99
C ALA A 596 -12.63 -20.17 22.45
N ALA A 597 -11.38 -20.21 22.94
CA ALA A 597 -11.07 -20.53 24.32
C ALA A 597 -11.61 -19.46 25.30
N VAL A 598 -11.47 -18.17 24.97
CA VAL A 598 -12.02 -17.06 25.77
C VAL A 598 -13.55 -17.14 25.86
N LEU A 599 -14.22 -17.34 24.72
CA LEU A 599 -15.68 -17.49 24.67
C LEU A 599 -16.13 -18.72 25.46
N ALA A 600 -15.46 -19.86 25.32
CA ALA A 600 -15.77 -21.08 26.07
C ALA A 600 -15.59 -20.87 27.59
N ALA A 601 -14.52 -20.19 28.01
CA ALA A 601 -14.26 -19.91 29.42
C ALA A 601 -15.34 -19.02 30.03
N PHE A 602 -15.71 -17.92 29.37
CA PHE A 602 -16.78 -17.06 29.88
C PHE A 602 -18.17 -17.70 29.79
N THR A 603 -18.43 -18.56 28.80
CA THR A 603 -19.69 -19.32 28.70
C THR A 603 -19.79 -20.32 29.83
N LEU A 604 -18.72 -21.06 30.13
CA LEU A 604 -18.67 -21.98 31.27
C LEU A 604 -18.85 -21.24 32.59
N LEU A 605 -18.21 -20.08 32.75
CA LEU A 605 -18.37 -19.22 33.92
C LEU A 605 -19.81 -18.74 34.06
N ASN A 606 -20.44 -18.34 32.95
CA ASN A 606 -21.83 -17.90 32.92
C ASN A 606 -22.79 -19.03 33.31
N VAL A 607 -22.69 -20.19 32.67
CA VAL A 607 -23.51 -21.38 32.97
C VAL A 607 -23.35 -21.83 34.43
N ARG A 608 -22.12 -21.84 34.97
CA ARG A 608 -21.87 -22.18 36.38
C ARG A 608 -22.47 -21.14 37.33
N SER A 609 -22.37 -19.86 37.00
CA SER A 609 -22.93 -18.77 37.80
C SER A 609 -24.46 -18.82 37.80
N GLU A 610 -25.07 -19.10 36.64
CA GLU A 610 -26.52 -19.27 36.46
C GLU A 610 -27.03 -20.49 37.23
N ALA A 611 -26.33 -21.63 37.10
CA ALA A 611 -26.68 -22.85 37.82
C ALA A 611 -26.60 -22.65 39.34
N ALA A 612 -25.55 -22.01 39.84
CA ALA A 612 -25.40 -21.69 41.27
C ALA A 612 -26.51 -20.75 41.77
N LEU A 613 -26.88 -19.75 40.96
CA LEU A 613 -27.98 -18.82 41.28
C LEU A 613 -29.33 -19.54 41.37
N GLN A 614 -29.62 -20.44 40.42
CA GLN A 614 -30.88 -21.18 40.36
C GLN A 614 -30.99 -22.28 41.43
N THR A 615 -29.89 -22.94 41.78
CA THR A 615 -29.89 -24.08 42.73
C THR A 615 -29.82 -23.66 44.19
N HIS A 616 -29.03 -22.62 44.51
CA HIS A 616 -28.76 -22.23 45.91
C HIS A 616 -29.34 -20.86 46.28
N GLY A 617 -29.84 -20.09 45.31
CA GLY A 617 -30.43 -18.77 45.53
C GLY A 617 -29.38 -17.66 45.67
N ALA A 618 -29.83 -16.40 45.51
CA ALA A 618 -28.97 -15.21 45.39
C ALA A 618 -28.16 -14.87 46.66
N ASP A 619 -28.60 -15.34 47.83
CA ASP A 619 -27.97 -15.05 49.13
C ASP A 619 -27.09 -16.21 49.67
N SER A 620 -26.89 -17.28 48.88
CA SER A 620 -26.05 -18.42 49.26
C SER A 620 -24.55 -18.12 49.25
N THR A 621 -23.80 -18.78 50.14
CA THR A 621 -22.32 -18.71 50.20
C THR A 621 -21.65 -19.25 48.94
N GLU A 622 -22.32 -20.13 48.21
CA GLU A 622 -21.82 -20.74 46.96
C GLU A 622 -21.96 -19.79 45.76
N TYR A 623 -23.08 -19.06 45.65
CA TYR A 623 -23.24 -17.99 44.66
C TYR A 623 -22.38 -16.75 44.99
N ALA A 624 -22.02 -16.53 46.26
CA ALA A 624 -21.19 -15.40 46.68
C ALA A 624 -19.83 -15.34 45.94
N VAL A 625 -19.26 -16.50 45.60
CA VAL A 625 -18.02 -16.61 44.80
C VAL A 625 -18.24 -16.09 43.37
N TYR A 626 -19.38 -16.40 42.78
CA TYR A 626 -19.73 -16.03 41.40
C TYR A 626 -20.37 -14.65 41.26
N ARG A 627 -20.84 -14.05 42.36
CA ARG A 627 -21.58 -12.77 42.37
C ARG A 627 -20.89 -11.63 41.63
N LYS A 628 -19.56 -11.53 41.68
CA LYS A 628 -18.78 -10.52 40.94
C LYS A 628 -18.51 -10.91 39.48
N TRP A 629 -18.38 -12.21 39.22
CA TRP A 629 -18.01 -12.77 37.92
C TRP A 629 -19.19 -12.94 36.97
N HIS A 630 -20.39 -13.11 37.53
CA HIS A 630 -21.62 -13.30 36.78
C HIS A 630 -21.97 -12.11 35.87
N PRO A 631 -22.06 -10.85 36.35
CA PRO A 631 -22.29 -9.69 35.46
C PRO A 631 -21.13 -9.49 34.48
N LEU A 632 -19.89 -9.76 34.90
CA LEU A 632 -18.71 -9.67 34.04
C LEU A 632 -18.79 -10.67 32.87
N SER A 633 -19.26 -11.89 33.10
CA SER A 633 -19.37 -12.92 32.05
C SER A 633 -20.35 -12.54 30.94
N TYR A 634 -21.49 -11.92 31.27
CA TYR A 634 -22.47 -11.47 30.26
C TYR A 634 -21.89 -10.34 29.41
N ALA A 635 -21.28 -9.35 30.06
CA ALA A 635 -20.66 -8.21 29.39
C ALA A 635 -19.45 -8.64 28.53
N ALA A 636 -18.61 -9.55 29.03
CA ALA A 636 -17.44 -10.06 28.32
C ALA A 636 -17.85 -10.93 27.11
N LEU A 637 -18.82 -11.84 27.24
CA LEU A 637 -19.32 -12.64 26.12
C LEU A 637 -19.88 -11.76 25.01
N SER A 638 -20.74 -10.80 25.38
CA SER A 638 -21.29 -9.85 24.41
C SER A 638 -20.19 -9.03 23.74
N GLY A 639 -19.21 -8.53 24.50
CA GLY A 639 -18.12 -7.70 23.98
C GLY A 639 -17.19 -8.46 23.04
N VAL A 640 -16.83 -9.71 23.36
CA VAL A 640 -15.95 -10.54 22.52
C VAL A 640 -16.65 -10.98 21.24
N VAL A 641 -17.92 -11.41 21.32
CA VAL A 641 -18.73 -11.73 20.12
C VAL A 641 -18.90 -10.48 19.26
N GLY A 642 -19.15 -9.33 19.90
CA GLY A 642 -19.28 -8.06 19.22
C GLY A 642 -18.02 -7.64 18.49
N ALA A 643 -16.86 -7.85 19.09
CA ALA A 643 -15.59 -7.55 18.43
C ALA A 643 -15.42 -8.31 17.11
N GLN A 644 -15.89 -9.57 17.02
CA GLN A 644 -15.86 -10.33 15.77
C GLN A 644 -16.83 -9.77 14.72
N SER A 645 -17.97 -9.21 15.15
CA SER A 645 -18.90 -8.55 14.23
C SER A 645 -18.25 -7.35 13.52
N VAL A 646 -17.33 -6.63 14.17
CA VAL A 646 -16.59 -5.52 13.56
C VAL A 646 -15.63 -6.02 12.48
N MET A 647 -14.95 -7.13 12.73
CA MET A 647 -14.05 -7.75 11.76
C MET A 647 -14.83 -8.17 10.50
N PHE A 648 -15.95 -8.88 10.68
CA PHE A 648 -16.82 -9.25 9.57
C PHE A 648 -17.43 -8.03 8.88
N ALA A 649 -17.81 -7.00 9.64
CA ALA A 649 -18.34 -5.75 9.12
C ALA A 649 -17.34 -5.06 8.19
N LYS A 650 -16.07 -4.94 8.62
CA LYS A 650 -15.01 -4.36 7.81
C LYS A 650 -14.76 -5.18 6.54
N SER A 651 -14.69 -6.50 6.64
CA SER A 651 -14.59 -7.39 5.48
C SER A 651 -15.75 -7.21 4.50
N THR A 652 -17.00 -7.18 5.00
CA THR A 652 -18.19 -6.95 4.17
C THR A 652 -18.19 -5.56 3.53
N GLY A 653 -17.79 -4.53 4.27
CA GLY A 653 -17.67 -3.16 3.75
C GLY A 653 -16.70 -3.07 2.57
N GLU A 654 -15.59 -3.79 2.64
CA GLU A 654 -14.62 -3.86 1.54
C GLU A 654 -15.18 -4.59 0.31
N LEU A 655 -15.92 -5.69 0.50
CA LEU A 655 -16.60 -6.38 -0.60
C LEU A 655 -17.66 -5.49 -1.29
N ILE A 656 -18.40 -4.71 -0.50
CA ILE A 656 -19.38 -3.74 -1.02
C ILE A 656 -18.66 -2.63 -1.79
N LYS A 657 -17.59 -2.07 -1.24
CA LYS A 657 -16.78 -1.01 -1.88
C LYS A 657 -16.26 -1.46 -3.25
N GLN A 658 -15.79 -2.69 -3.38
CA GLN A 658 -15.33 -3.26 -4.65
C GLN A 658 -16.47 -3.55 -5.63
N THR A 659 -17.61 -4.00 -5.12
CA THR A 659 -18.82 -4.23 -5.92
C THR A 659 -19.33 -2.91 -6.52
N LEU A 660 -19.38 -1.85 -5.72
CA LEU A 660 -19.72 -0.49 -6.18
C LEU A 660 -18.68 0.08 -7.15
N GLY A 661 -17.41 -0.35 -7.03
CA GLY A 661 -16.33 -0.04 -7.96
C GLY A 661 -16.36 -0.82 -9.29
N GLY A 662 -17.41 -1.62 -9.53
CA GLY A 662 -17.63 -2.34 -10.79
C GLY A 662 -17.23 -3.82 -10.79
N ARG A 663 -16.66 -4.35 -9.70
CA ARG A 663 -16.28 -5.77 -9.56
C ARG A 663 -17.16 -6.48 -8.54
N ASN A 664 -18.24 -7.10 -8.99
CA ASN A 664 -19.19 -7.77 -8.11
C ASN A 664 -18.58 -8.97 -7.37
N GLN A 665 -18.40 -8.84 -6.05
CA GLN A 665 -17.84 -9.90 -5.19
C GLN A 665 -18.91 -10.88 -4.69
N PHE A 666 -20.20 -10.56 -4.84
CA PHE A 666 -21.33 -11.40 -4.41
C PHE A 666 -21.66 -12.53 -5.38
N THR A 667 -20.74 -12.84 -6.31
CA THR A 667 -20.78 -14.04 -7.14
C THR A 667 -20.24 -15.26 -6.40
N HIS A 668 -19.41 -15.06 -5.37
CA HIS A 668 -18.77 -16.11 -4.59
C HIS A 668 -19.56 -16.43 -3.32
N GLY A 669 -19.72 -17.73 -3.03
CA GLY A 669 -20.47 -18.20 -1.85
C GLY A 669 -19.93 -17.68 -0.52
N LEU A 670 -18.60 -17.48 -0.42
CA LEU A 670 -17.95 -17.00 0.80
C LEU A 670 -18.34 -15.56 1.18
N SER A 671 -18.68 -14.71 0.21
CA SER A 671 -19.19 -13.35 0.47
C SER A 671 -20.51 -13.40 1.27
N PHE A 672 -21.37 -14.38 0.97
CA PHE A 672 -22.61 -14.61 1.72
C PHE A 672 -22.35 -15.24 3.09
N VAL A 673 -21.32 -16.08 3.22
CA VAL A 673 -20.91 -16.64 4.52
C VAL A 673 -20.45 -15.53 5.46
N LEU A 674 -19.63 -14.57 4.99
CA LEU A 674 -19.19 -13.43 5.78
C LEU A 674 -20.37 -12.53 6.20
N LEU A 675 -21.31 -12.29 5.29
CA LEU A 675 -22.54 -11.54 5.60
C LEU A 675 -23.42 -12.26 6.61
N ALA A 676 -23.58 -13.58 6.49
CA ALA A 676 -24.32 -14.39 7.45
C ALA A 676 -23.64 -14.40 8.83
N ALA A 677 -22.31 -14.53 8.87
CA ALA A 677 -21.53 -14.47 10.11
C ALA A 677 -21.65 -13.11 10.80
N LEU A 678 -21.68 -12.01 10.03
CA LEU A 678 -21.97 -10.67 10.54
C LEU A 678 -23.35 -10.60 11.21
N VAL A 679 -24.40 -11.06 10.54
CA VAL A 679 -25.77 -11.05 11.09
C VAL A 679 -25.89 -11.91 12.35
N VAL A 680 -25.30 -13.11 12.33
CA VAL A 680 -25.32 -14.03 13.48
C VAL A 680 -24.57 -13.43 14.67
N THR A 681 -23.41 -12.82 14.45
CA THR A 681 -22.65 -12.19 15.54
C THR A 681 -23.35 -10.95 16.09
N ILE A 682 -23.95 -10.10 15.23
CA ILE A 682 -24.73 -8.93 15.67
C ILE A 682 -25.96 -9.33 16.50
N THR A 683 -26.69 -10.35 16.06
CA THR A 683 -27.87 -10.84 16.79
C THR A 683 -27.47 -11.47 18.12
N THR A 684 -26.43 -12.30 18.12
CA THR A 684 -25.91 -12.95 19.33
C THR A 684 -25.37 -11.93 20.34
N GLN A 685 -24.56 -10.95 19.92
CA GLN A 685 -24.04 -9.93 20.84
C GLN A 685 -25.17 -9.13 21.50
N THR A 686 -26.21 -8.78 20.72
CA THR A 686 -27.33 -7.94 21.19
C THR A 686 -28.20 -8.71 22.17
N HIS A 687 -28.44 -9.99 21.90
CA HIS A 687 -29.14 -10.88 22.82
C HIS A 687 -28.39 -11.05 24.15
N LEU A 688 -27.07 -11.32 24.09
CA LEU A 688 -26.24 -11.48 25.29
C LEU A 688 -26.17 -10.19 26.12
N LEU A 689 -26.07 -9.03 25.45
CA LEU A 689 -26.12 -7.72 26.12
C LEU A 689 -27.46 -7.50 26.80
N ALA A 690 -28.57 -7.77 26.10
CA ALA A 690 -29.92 -7.65 26.64
C ALA A 690 -30.15 -8.57 27.86
N MET A 691 -29.60 -9.79 27.83
CA MET A 691 -29.62 -10.69 28.98
C MET A 691 -28.82 -10.17 30.17
N GLY A 692 -27.63 -9.59 29.93
CA GLY A 692 -26.87 -8.92 30.99
C GLY A 692 -27.66 -7.78 31.62
N LEU A 693 -28.27 -6.92 30.80
CA LEU A 693 -29.06 -5.76 31.25
C LEU A 693 -30.37 -6.14 31.97
N LYS A 694 -30.93 -7.32 31.67
CA LYS A 694 -32.11 -7.82 32.36
C LYS A 694 -31.81 -8.23 33.80
N HIS A 695 -30.63 -8.79 34.06
CA HIS A 695 -30.27 -9.36 35.36
C HIS A 695 -29.40 -8.43 36.21
N PHE A 696 -28.69 -7.49 35.59
CA PHE A 696 -27.69 -6.65 36.24
C PHE A 696 -27.79 -5.17 35.84
N ASP A 697 -27.21 -4.31 36.65
CA ASP A 697 -27.27 -2.87 36.43
C ASP A 697 -26.53 -2.46 35.13
N SER A 698 -27.25 -1.72 34.29
CA SER A 698 -26.75 -1.08 33.08
C SER A 698 -25.50 -0.22 33.28
N LEU A 699 -25.34 0.41 34.46
CA LEU A 699 -24.18 1.24 34.79
C LEU A 699 -22.88 0.44 34.86
N TYR A 700 -22.97 -0.86 35.13
CA TYR A 700 -21.83 -1.76 35.12
C TYR A 700 -21.72 -2.52 33.80
N ILE A 701 -22.83 -3.07 33.28
CA ILE A 701 -22.81 -3.94 32.11
C ILE A 701 -22.33 -3.21 30.85
N VAL A 702 -22.83 -1.99 30.58
CA VAL A 702 -22.50 -1.27 29.33
C VAL A 702 -21.03 -0.88 29.27
N PRO A 703 -20.41 -0.24 30.29
CA PRO A 703 -19.00 0.12 30.23
C PRO A 703 -18.07 -1.10 30.15
N VAL A 704 -18.36 -2.16 30.90
CA VAL A 704 -17.56 -3.39 30.86
C VAL A 704 -17.63 -4.04 29.48
N PHE A 705 -18.82 -4.11 28.88
CA PHE A 705 -19.00 -4.55 27.49
C PHE A 705 -18.11 -3.75 26.54
N THR A 706 -18.13 -2.42 26.64
CA THR A 706 -17.32 -1.54 25.78
C THR A 706 -15.82 -1.79 25.94
N CYS A 707 -15.33 -2.05 27.16
CA CYS A 707 -13.92 -2.36 27.39
C CYS A 707 -13.49 -3.67 26.69
N PHE A 708 -14.29 -4.74 26.81
CA PHE A 708 -14.02 -6.00 26.11
C PHE A 708 -14.13 -5.83 24.60
N PHE A 709 -15.17 -5.15 24.12
CA PHE A 709 -15.39 -4.86 22.71
C PHE A 709 -14.17 -4.15 22.09
N ILE A 710 -13.71 -3.03 22.67
CA ILE A 710 -12.55 -2.30 22.15
C ILE A 710 -11.29 -3.17 22.16
N THR A 711 -11.01 -3.86 23.27
CA THR A 711 -9.80 -4.66 23.42
C THR A 711 -9.71 -5.75 22.35
N PHE A 712 -10.79 -6.51 22.18
CA PHE A 712 -10.81 -7.64 21.24
C PHE A 712 -10.96 -7.18 19.79
N SER A 713 -11.58 -6.03 19.52
CA SER A 713 -11.59 -5.47 18.16
C SER A 713 -10.21 -4.94 17.74
N VAL A 714 -9.47 -4.31 18.65
CA VAL A 714 -8.09 -3.88 18.39
C VAL A 714 -7.19 -5.09 18.11
N LEU A 715 -7.30 -6.15 18.93
CA LEU A 715 -6.57 -7.41 18.70
C LEU A 715 -6.94 -8.07 17.36
N GLY A 716 -8.23 -8.14 17.03
CA GLY A 716 -8.68 -8.65 15.74
C GLY A 716 -8.12 -7.82 14.57
N GLY A 717 -8.02 -6.50 14.74
CA GLY A 717 -7.46 -5.60 13.70
C GLY A 717 -5.97 -5.85 13.49
N ALA A 718 -5.24 -6.01 14.59
CA ALA A 718 -3.81 -6.28 14.59
C ALA A 718 -3.47 -7.61 13.91
N VAL A 719 -4.21 -8.69 14.22
CA VAL A 719 -3.91 -10.03 13.70
C VAL A 719 -4.48 -10.24 12.30
N TYR A 720 -5.79 -10.00 12.12
CA TYR A 720 -6.46 -10.34 10.86
C TYR A 720 -6.10 -9.38 9.73
N PHE A 721 -6.02 -8.07 9.99
CA PHE A 721 -5.68 -7.07 8.96
C PHE A 721 -4.19 -6.67 8.98
N GLU A 722 -3.36 -7.31 9.80
CA GLU A 722 -1.94 -6.96 9.98
C GLU A 722 -1.70 -5.47 10.28
N GLU A 723 -2.66 -4.77 10.93
CA GLU A 723 -2.64 -3.30 11.06
C GLU A 723 -1.39 -2.76 11.79
N PHE A 724 -0.66 -3.61 12.52
CA PHE A 724 0.53 -3.22 13.31
C PHE A 724 1.87 -3.57 12.65
N LYS A 725 1.88 -4.23 11.49
CA LYS A 725 3.09 -4.78 10.88
C LYS A 725 4.12 -3.73 10.45
N SER A 726 3.66 -2.50 10.18
CA SER A 726 4.48 -1.35 9.78
C SER A 726 4.69 -0.32 10.90
N TYR A 727 4.38 -0.66 12.16
CA TYR A 727 4.50 0.30 13.26
C TYR A 727 5.95 0.64 13.59
N SER A 728 6.23 1.93 13.69
CA SER A 728 7.45 2.44 14.33
C SER A 728 7.47 2.13 15.83
N VAL A 729 8.64 2.19 16.47
CA VAL A 729 8.79 1.99 17.92
C VAL A 729 7.89 2.95 18.72
N ALA A 730 7.77 4.21 18.28
CA ALA A 730 6.91 5.19 18.91
C ALA A 730 5.43 4.79 18.83
N GLN A 731 4.96 4.30 17.68
CA GLN A 731 3.59 3.82 17.50
C GLN A 731 3.32 2.55 18.33
N ALA A 732 4.26 1.60 18.34
CA ALA A 732 4.13 0.36 19.09
C ALA A 732 3.97 0.58 20.61
N VAL A 733 4.47 1.69 21.16
CA VAL A 733 4.33 2.05 22.58
C VAL A 733 3.15 2.99 22.82
N CYS A 734 3.04 4.07 22.05
CA CYS A 734 2.04 5.12 22.31
C CYS A 734 0.62 4.68 21.95
N PHE A 735 0.44 3.84 20.93
CA PHE A 735 -0.89 3.37 20.54
C PHE A 735 -1.55 2.50 21.62
N PRO A 736 -0.92 1.43 22.15
CA PRO A 736 -1.51 0.67 23.26
C PRO A 736 -1.76 1.52 24.50
N LEU A 737 -0.88 2.48 24.81
CA LEU A 737 -1.09 3.43 25.90
C LEU A 737 -2.36 4.27 25.69
N GLY A 738 -2.59 4.77 24.47
CA GLY A 738 -3.83 5.46 24.11
C GLY A 738 -5.08 4.61 24.33
N VAL A 739 -5.05 3.35 23.90
CA VAL A 739 -6.15 2.39 24.13
C VAL A 739 -6.40 2.16 25.62
N LEU A 740 -5.34 1.99 26.41
CA LEU A 740 -5.44 1.81 27.87
C LEU A 740 -6.01 3.05 28.57
N VAL A 741 -5.63 4.25 28.12
CA VAL A 741 -6.18 5.52 28.63
C VAL A 741 -7.67 5.63 28.32
N THR A 742 -8.10 5.25 27.12
CA THR A 742 -9.53 5.21 26.74
C THR A 742 -10.31 4.24 27.63
N ILE A 743 -9.82 3.01 27.82
CA ILE A 743 -10.43 2.00 28.70
C ILE A 743 -10.47 2.48 30.16
N GLY A 744 -9.39 3.14 30.61
CA GLY A 744 -9.32 3.77 31.93
C GLY A 744 -10.41 4.84 32.12
N GLY A 745 -10.62 5.70 31.11
CA GLY A 745 -11.67 6.72 31.11
C GLY A 745 -13.08 6.12 31.18
N ILE A 746 -13.35 5.06 30.41
CA ILE A 746 -14.62 4.30 30.47
C ILE A 746 -14.84 3.72 31.87
N SER A 747 -13.78 3.15 32.46
CA SER A 747 -13.84 2.55 33.80
C SER A 747 -14.09 3.58 34.90
N ILE A 748 -13.60 4.81 34.76
CA ILE A 748 -13.89 5.92 35.67
C ILE A 748 -15.36 6.34 35.53
N LEU A 749 -15.87 6.43 34.29
CA LEU A 749 -17.25 6.78 34.01
C LEU A 749 -18.24 5.73 34.54
N ALA A 750 -17.85 4.46 34.53
CA ALA A 750 -18.62 3.34 35.08
C ALA A 750 -18.81 3.40 36.60
N ARG A 751 -18.00 4.18 37.33
CA ARG A 751 -18.12 4.36 38.79
C ARG A 751 -19.18 5.38 39.21
N ARG A 752 -19.98 5.88 38.25
CA ARG A 752 -21.06 6.82 38.52
C ARG A 752 -22.19 6.14 39.29
N GLU A 753 -22.46 6.60 40.51
CA GLU A 753 -23.71 6.29 41.21
C GLU A 753 -24.85 7.10 40.57
N MET A 754 -25.81 6.44 39.92
CA MET A 754 -27.05 7.10 39.50
C MET A 754 -27.92 7.35 40.74
N ARG A 755 -27.91 8.58 41.26
CA ARG A 755 -29.01 9.03 42.11
C ARG A 755 -30.25 9.18 41.25
N GLN A 756 -31.32 8.44 41.59
CA GLN A 756 -32.63 8.63 40.96
C GLN A 756 -33.00 10.12 40.98
N PRO A 757 -33.53 10.68 39.88
CA PRO A 757 -33.97 12.06 39.87
C PRO A 757 -35.05 12.23 40.94
N ALA A 758 -34.79 13.11 41.91
CA ALA A 758 -35.80 13.51 42.88
C ALA A 758 -37.01 14.03 42.09
N ALA A 759 -38.20 13.50 42.39
CA ALA A 759 -39.47 13.99 41.88
C ALA A 759 -39.66 15.46 42.27
N LYS A 760 -39.12 16.36 41.45
CA LYS A 760 -39.45 17.79 41.47
C LYS A 760 -40.07 18.10 40.14
N GLY A 761 -41.38 18.37 40.19
CA GLY A 761 -42.23 18.62 39.04
C GLY A 761 -41.59 19.61 38.08
N TYR A 762 -41.39 19.16 36.85
CA TYR A 762 -41.17 20.06 35.73
C TYR A 762 -42.52 20.64 35.33
N LEU A 763 -42.62 21.98 35.36
CA LEU A 763 -43.74 22.71 34.76
C LEU A 763 -43.83 22.33 33.28
N LEU A 764 -44.95 21.72 32.90
CA LEU A 764 -45.42 21.62 31.53
C LEU A 764 -45.55 23.05 30.99
N ILE A 765 -44.65 23.45 30.11
CA ILE A 765 -44.94 24.54 29.18
C ILE A 765 -45.81 23.89 28.09
N ALA A 766 -47.12 24.04 28.23
CA ALA A 766 -48.10 23.72 27.19
C ALA A 766 -48.05 24.81 26.09
N PRO A 767 -48.58 24.48 24.90
CA PRO A 767 -47.90 24.46 23.59
C PRO A 767 -47.28 25.77 23.10
#